data_AF-A0AAD8AFI8-F1
#
_entry.id   AF-A0AAD8AFI8-F1
#
_cell.length_a   1.000
_cell.length_b   1.000
_cell.length_c   1.000
_cell.angle_alpha   90.00
_cell.angle_beta   90.00
_cell.angle_gamma   90.00
#
_symmetry.space_group_name_H-M   'P 1'
#
loop_
_entity.id
_entity.type
_entity.pdbx_description
1 polymer ?
#
loop_
_entity_poly.entity_id
_entity_poly.type
_entity_poly.pdbx_seq_one_letter_code
_entity_poly.pdbx_strand_id
1 'polypeptide(L)'
;MSVTIMCSTSLCAGAPEKLREQLSITKPDDFHYLNHGCTQYFTTNSSEKKLNNSQKSQNHLKKGGLRDTMLDDALGRLGLSDAERLEIYSTVAAVLHLGNVAFEDNPEDTKGGCKVCANSEKSLATAAKLIGVDPGELRQALVSRVMQSSRGGLKGTVIMVPLKVYEANNARDALAKAVYSNLFDYIVQRINKSIPFKASSYYIGVLDIAGFEYFTVNSFEQFCINYCNEKLQQFFNERILKDEQELYQREALQVPKIEFRDNQDCIDLIETKGTGIFGILDEESKLPKPSAEHFTMEVHQKWSGHFRLALPRTSRLKAHRDTRDNEGFMIRHFAGAVCYRTGEFIEKNNDALHTSLEALVQESRNPFLRNLFSSTSNIGQMKGKLAFSSVGSKFKIQLEELMHKLKSTGTNFIRCIKPNQKMVDHQFEGGSILSQLECSGMTSVMELMQNGFPSRVVFAELYNMYHKYLPPKLANLEPRVFCKALLQALGMTESDYRFGVTRVFFRPGKFAEFDSIMKSDPENLANMVAKVQKWLLTSRWKKTQWCALSVIKLKYKILYRRACLVTIQKNVRMFLAKKVHQPRYKGIVKINSLQAKLKQMETSIGQLKKDKESSLSELKKLQGEMAAAVQKIKVIISIH
;
A
#
# COMPACT_ATOMS: atom_id res chain seq x y z
N MET A 1 -25.50 0.00 -6.82
CA MET A 1 -26.95 0.27 -6.84
C MET A 1 -27.35 1.66 -6.32
N SER A 2 -26.55 2.38 -5.52
CA SER A 2 -26.98 3.67 -4.94
C SER A 2 -27.24 4.79 -5.96
N VAL A 3 -26.44 4.88 -7.04
CA VAL A 3 -26.68 5.84 -8.15
C VAL A 3 -27.92 5.46 -8.98
N THR A 4 -28.14 4.14 -9.16
CA THR A 4 -29.34 3.58 -9.80
C THR A 4 -30.60 4.01 -9.08
N ILE A 5 -30.58 3.97 -7.74
CA ILE A 5 -31.71 4.35 -6.90
C ILE A 5 -32.02 5.84 -7.10
N MET A 6 -31.02 6.73 -7.09
CA MET A 6 -31.26 8.17 -7.24
C MET A 6 -31.77 8.57 -8.62
N CYS A 7 -31.23 8.02 -9.71
CA CYS A 7 -31.75 8.30 -11.06
C CYS A 7 -33.17 7.73 -11.24
N SER A 8 -33.43 6.51 -10.76
CA SER A 8 -34.74 5.88 -10.87
C SER A 8 -35.79 6.57 -10.00
N THR A 9 -35.47 6.97 -8.77
CA THR A 9 -36.39 7.75 -7.92
C THR A 9 -36.61 9.16 -8.46
N SER A 10 -35.58 9.79 -9.03
CA SER A 10 -35.72 11.09 -9.70
C SER A 10 -36.58 10.99 -10.97
N LEU A 11 -36.50 9.88 -11.72
CA LEU A 11 -37.38 9.62 -12.87
C LEU A 11 -38.84 9.46 -12.43
N CYS A 12 -39.10 8.71 -11.35
CA CYS A 12 -40.45 8.57 -10.79
C CYS A 12 -41.03 9.89 -10.27
N ALA A 13 -40.18 10.78 -9.74
CA ALA A 13 -40.58 12.08 -9.18
C ALA A 13 -40.74 13.19 -10.25
N GLY A 14 -39.77 13.30 -11.17
CA GLY A 14 -39.60 14.46 -12.04
C GLY A 14 -40.03 14.28 -13.50
N ALA A 15 -40.42 13.07 -13.92
CA ALA A 15 -40.84 12.83 -15.30
C ALA A 15 -42.16 13.54 -15.64
N PRO A 16 -42.24 14.29 -16.76
CA PRO A 16 -43.48 14.86 -17.27
C PRO A 16 -44.54 13.78 -17.51
N GLU A 17 -45.81 14.12 -17.40
CA GLU A 17 -46.93 13.16 -17.51
C GLU A 17 -46.91 12.36 -18.83
N LYS A 18 -46.64 13.04 -19.95
CA LYS A 18 -46.46 12.38 -21.27
C LYS A 18 -45.34 11.34 -21.29
N LEU A 19 -44.22 11.62 -20.62
CA LEU A 19 -43.08 10.71 -20.53
C LEU A 19 -43.41 9.51 -19.64
N ARG A 20 -44.18 9.73 -18.56
CA ARG A 20 -44.62 8.66 -17.66
C ARG A 20 -45.57 7.69 -18.34
N GLU A 21 -46.52 8.20 -19.11
CA GLU A 21 -47.42 7.36 -19.91
C GLU A 21 -46.65 6.56 -20.97
N GLN A 22 -45.69 7.19 -21.64
CA GLN A 22 -44.86 6.51 -22.66
C GLN A 22 -44.01 5.38 -22.06
N LEU A 23 -43.48 5.57 -20.85
CA LEU A 23 -42.60 4.61 -20.16
C LEU A 23 -43.33 3.69 -19.17
N SER A 24 -44.64 3.84 -19.03
CA SER A 24 -45.48 3.13 -18.05
C SER A 24 -44.95 3.25 -16.60
N ILE A 25 -44.46 4.42 -16.19
CA ILE A 25 -43.85 4.62 -14.85
C ILE A 25 -44.87 5.16 -13.85
N THR A 26 -45.07 4.42 -12.75
CA THR A 26 -45.98 4.77 -11.64
C THR A 26 -45.22 5.30 -10.42
N LYS A 27 -45.50 4.81 -9.20
CA LYS A 27 -44.82 5.22 -7.96
C LYS A 27 -43.68 4.23 -7.63
N PRO A 28 -42.64 4.65 -6.89
CA PRO A 28 -41.51 3.78 -6.54
C PRO A 28 -41.90 2.49 -5.82
N ASP A 29 -42.97 2.52 -5.03
CA ASP A 29 -43.46 1.35 -4.28
C ASP A 29 -43.93 0.21 -5.19
N ASP A 30 -44.30 0.51 -6.44
CA ASP A 30 -44.74 -0.48 -7.43
C ASP A 30 -43.58 -1.23 -8.08
N PHE A 31 -42.33 -0.81 -7.82
CA PHE A 31 -41.13 -1.42 -8.40
C PHE A 31 -40.32 -2.18 -7.35
N HIS A 32 -40.16 -3.49 -7.57
CA HIS A 32 -39.45 -4.40 -6.67
C HIS A 32 -37.99 -3.98 -6.39
N TYR A 33 -37.31 -3.38 -7.36
CA TYR A 33 -35.93 -2.91 -7.15
C TYR A 33 -35.82 -1.62 -6.33
N LEU A 34 -36.93 -0.90 -6.09
CA LEU A 34 -36.94 0.37 -5.34
C LEU A 34 -37.58 0.23 -3.95
N ASN A 35 -38.53 -0.69 -3.78
CA ASN A 35 -39.34 -0.80 -2.56
C ASN A 35 -38.61 -1.43 -1.35
N HIS A 36 -37.41 -2.00 -1.55
CA HIS A 36 -36.58 -2.57 -0.46
C HIS A 36 -35.70 -1.53 0.26
N GLY A 37 -35.75 -0.26 -0.15
CA GLY A 37 -34.91 0.82 0.37
C GLY A 37 -35.66 2.09 0.79
N CYS A 38 -34.95 3.22 0.81
CA CYS A 38 -35.56 4.52 1.06
C CYS A 38 -36.23 5.03 -0.23
N THR A 39 -37.57 5.16 -0.21
CA THR A 39 -38.38 5.66 -1.33
C THR A 39 -38.75 7.13 -1.20
N GLN A 40 -38.04 7.90 -0.35
CA GLN A 40 -38.21 9.35 -0.21
C GLN A 40 -37.49 10.10 -1.33
N TYR A 41 -38.03 11.23 -1.75
CA TYR A 41 -37.44 12.09 -2.78
C TYR A 41 -36.64 13.23 -2.16
N PHE A 42 -35.54 13.62 -2.82
CA PHE A 42 -34.87 14.88 -2.54
C PHE A 42 -35.69 16.04 -3.11
N THR A 43 -36.19 16.93 -2.26
CA THR A 43 -37.10 18.02 -2.63
C THR A 43 -36.78 19.32 -1.91
N THR A 44 -37.02 20.42 -2.60
CA THR A 44 -37.06 21.78 -2.05
C THR A 44 -38.52 22.17 -1.83
N ASN A 45 -38.77 23.24 -1.05
CA ASN A 45 -40.13 23.73 -0.81
C ASN A 45 -40.90 24.06 -2.11
N SER A 46 -40.20 24.37 -3.20
CA SER A 46 -40.77 24.61 -4.53
C SER A 46 -41.01 23.33 -5.33
N SER A 47 -40.12 22.33 -5.27
CA SER A 47 -40.30 21.08 -6.02
C SER A 47 -41.29 20.12 -5.35
N GLU A 48 -41.39 20.14 -4.02
CA GLU A 48 -42.38 19.35 -3.26
C GLU A 48 -43.83 19.74 -3.64
N LYS A 49 -44.06 21.01 -3.99
CA LYS A 49 -45.37 21.51 -4.46
C LYS A 49 -45.72 21.06 -5.89
N LYS A 50 -44.72 20.70 -6.70
CA LYS A 50 -44.92 20.21 -8.08
C LYS A 50 -45.21 18.71 -8.13
N LEU A 51 -45.03 17.97 -7.03
CA LEU A 51 -45.27 16.54 -6.95
C LEU A 51 -46.75 16.23 -6.68
N ASN A 52 -47.37 15.47 -7.57
CA ASN A 52 -48.73 14.97 -7.40
C ASN A 52 -48.77 13.83 -6.38
N ASN A 53 -49.89 13.66 -5.67
CA ASN A 53 -50.05 12.58 -4.68
C ASN A 53 -49.91 11.17 -5.28
N SER A 54 -50.20 10.99 -6.57
CA SER A 54 -49.99 9.72 -7.29
C SER A 54 -48.52 9.38 -7.56
N GLN A 55 -47.60 10.33 -7.36
CA GLN A 55 -46.15 10.14 -7.49
C GLN A 55 -45.48 9.85 -6.14
N LYS A 56 -46.15 10.16 -5.01
CA LYS A 56 -45.54 10.04 -3.68
C LYS A 56 -45.60 8.59 -3.21
N SER A 57 -44.45 8.06 -2.79
CA SER A 57 -44.39 6.77 -2.09
C SER A 57 -45.03 6.88 -0.70
N GLN A 58 -45.43 5.76 -0.11
CA GLN A 58 -45.94 5.75 1.27
C GLN A 58 -44.92 6.28 2.27
N ASN A 59 -43.63 6.04 2.02
CA ASN A 59 -42.55 6.47 2.89
C ASN A 59 -42.33 7.98 2.79
N HIS A 60 -42.44 8.56 1.58
CA HIS A 60 -42.39 10.02 1.35
C HIS A 60 -43.58 10.73 1.99
N LEU A 61 -44.78 10.16 1.93
CA LEU A 61 -45.97 10.70 2.60
C LEU A 61 -45.84 10.70 4.13
N LYS A 62 -45.20 9.67 4.71
CA LYS A 62 -45.03 9.54 6.16
C LYS A 62 -43.88 10.38 6.74
N LYS A 63 -42.75 10.44 6.04
CA LYS A 63 -41.51 11.05 6.55
C LYS A 63 -41.13 12.38 5.88
N GLY A 64 -41.86 12.79 4.84
CA GLY A 64 -41.57 13.98 4.04
C GLY A 64 -40.41 13.79 3.06
N GLY A 65 -40.09 14.85 2.32
CA GLY A 65 -38.95 14.87 1.40
C GLY A 65 -37.61 15.10 2.09
N LEU A 66 -36.57 14.49 1.53
CA LEU A 66 -35.18 14.72 1.91
C LEU A 66 -34.74 16.08 1.36
N ARG A 67 -33.98 16.87 2.12
CA ARG A 67 -33.52 18.18 1.65
C ARG A 67 -32.09 18.06 1.15
N ASP A 68 -31.89 18.28 -0.15
CA ASP A 68 -30.57 18.54 -0.73
C ASP A 68 -30.72 19.62 -1.82
N THR A 69 -29.72 20.49 -1.92
CA THR A 69 -29.74 21.74 -2.70
C THR A 69 -29.16 21.60 -4.11
N MET A 70 -28.68 20.42 -4.50
CA MET A 70 -27.74 20.27 -5.63
C MET A 70 -28.23 19.40 -6.81
N LEU A 71 -29.50 18.99 -6.86
CA LEU A 71 -30.03 18.11 -7.92
C LEU A 71 -31.01 18.82 -8.86
N ASP A 72 -30.59 19.95 -9.43
CA ASP A 72 -31.32 20.61 -10.53
C ASP A 72 -30.57 20.45 -11.87
N ASP A 73 -31.20 19.73 -12.81
CA ASP A 73 -30.99 19.71 -14.27
C ASP A 73 -29.55 19.54 -14.82
N ALA A 74 -28.74 18.67 -14.21
CA ALA A 74 -27.39 18.36 -14.69
C ALA A 74 -27.38 17.64 -16.06
N LEU A 75 -28.36 16.76 -16.32
CA LEU A 75 -28.53 16.07 -17.62
C LEU A 75 -28.85 17.03 -18.76
N GLY A 76 -29.51 18.15 -18.46
CA GLY A 76 -29.73 19.29 -19.36
C GLY A 76 -28.44 19.85 -19.95
N ARG A 77 -27.37 19.87 -19.15
CA ARG A 77 -26.09 20.55 -19.47
C ARG A 77 -25.03 19.65 -20.09
N LEU A 78 -25.24 18.33 -20.11
CA LEU A 78 -24.27 17.33 -20.61
C LEU A 78 -24.16 17.25 -22.14
N GLY A 79 -24.88 18.11 -22.87
CA GLY A 79 -24.88 18.13 -24.34
C GLY A 79 -25.53 16.89 -24.97
N LEU A 80 -26.41 16.22 -24.22
CA LEU A 80 -27.25 15.11 -24.70
C LEU A 80 -28.44 15.68 -25.48
N SER A 81 -28.75 15.09 -26.63
CA SER A 81 -29.99 15.38 -27.36
C SER A 81 -31.22 14.84 -26.61
N ASP A 82 -32.39 15.41 -26.87
CA ASP A 82 -33.63 14.94 -26.23
C ASP A 82 -33.96 13.48 -26.60
N ALA A 83 -33.58 13.03 -27.80
CA ALA A 83 -33.67 11.65 -28.22
C ALA A 83 -32.76 10.73 -27.38
N GLU A 84 -31.49 11.10 -27.19
CA GLU A 84 -30.56 10.33 -26.33
C GLU A 84 -31.06 10.28 -24.88
N ARG A 85 -31.63 11.37 -24.36
CA ARG A 85 -32.24 11.39 -23.00
C ARG A 85 -33.40 10.42 -22.89
N LEU A 86 -34.28 10.41 -23.90
CA LEU A 86 -35.42 9.49 -23.94
C LEU A 86 -34.96 8.03 -23.97
N GLU A 87 -33.91 7.70 -24.72
CA GLU A 87 -33.34 6.33 -24.74
C GLU A 87 -32.76 5.93 -23.38
N ILE A 88 -32.06 6.85 -22.70
CA ILE A 88 -31.54 6.61 -21.34
C ILE A 88 -32.71 6.35 -20.37
N TYR A 89 -33.75 7.19 -20.39
CA TYR A 89 -34.93 7.00 -19.55
C TYR A 89 -35.69 5.71 -19.87
N SER A 90 -35.83 5.38 -21.15
CA SER A 90 -36.45 4.13 -21.61
C SER A 90 -35.69 2.91 -21.12
N THR A 91 -34.37 2.95 -21.14
CA THR A 91 -33.52 1.88 -20.63
C THR A 91 -33.65 1.72 -19.11
N VAL A 92 -33.67 2.82 -18.35
CA VAL A 92 -33.90 2.77 -16.89
C VAL A 92 -35.29 2.22 -16.57
N ALA A 93 -36.32 2.66 -17.30
CA ALA A 93 -37.68 2.14 -17.16
C ALA A 93 -37.76 0.63 -17.46
N ALA A 94 -37.05 0.17 -18.50
CA ALA A 94 -36.97 -1.26 -18.83
C ALA A 94 -36.40 -2.09 -17.68
N VAL A 95 -35.34 -1.61 -17.03
CA VAL A 95 -34.74 -2.27 -15.85
C VAL A 95 -35.73 -2.34 -14.68
N LEU A 96 -36.49 -1.27 -14.43
CA LEU A 96 -37.51 -1.24 -13.38
C LEU A 96 -38.64 -2.24 -13.64
N HIS A 97 -39.17 -2.27 -14.86
CA HIS A 97 -40.22 -3.24 -15.25
C HIS A 97 -39.71 -4.67 -15.26
N LEU A 98 -38.46 -4.89 -15.66
CA LEU A 98 -37.82 -6.21 -15.62
C LEU A 98 -37.77 -6.74 -14.18
N GLY A 99 -37.46 -5.90 -13.19
CA GLY A 99 -37.45 -6.29 -11.77
C GLY A 99 -38.80 -6.74 -11.22
N ASN A 100 -39.90 -6.35 -11.85
CA ASN A 100 -41.26 -6.75 -11.48
C ASN A 100 -41.68 -8.09 -12.11
N VAL A 101 -40.83 -8.72 -12.94
CA VAL A 101 -41.08 -10.06 -13.48
C VAL A 101 -40.84 -11.09 -12.37
N ALA A 102 -41.89 -11.85 -12.03
CA ALA A 102 -41.87 -12.88 -11.00
C ALA A 102 -42.00 -14.27 -11.63
N PHE A 103 -41.44 -15.28 -10.96
CA PHE A 103 -41.43 -16.66 -11.43
C PHE A 103 -42.07 -17.58 -10.40
N GLU A 104 -42.84 -18.55 -10.88
CA GLU A 104 -43.46 -19.63 -10.11
C GLU A 104 -43.02 -20.98 -10.66
N ASP A 105 -43.08 -22.02 -9.82
CA ASP A 105 -42.80 -23.39 -10.28
C ASP A 105 -43.81 -23.78 -11.37
N ASN A 106 -43.33 -24.48 -12.40
CA ASN A 106 -44.19 -25.01 -13.45
C ASN A 106 -44.60 -26.45 -13.11
N PRO A 107 -45.83 -26.70 -12.62
CA PRO A 107 -46.28 -28.04 -12.25
C PRO A 107 -46.53 -28.95 -13.47
N GLU A 108 -46.59 -28.38 -14.69
CA GLU A 108 -46.85 -29.12 -15.93
C GLU A 108 -45.57 -29.72 -16.56
N ASP A 109 -44.38 -29.30 -16.13
CA ASP A 109 -43.11 -29.78 -16.69
C ASP A 109 -42.55 -30.96 -15.86
N THR A 110 -42.52 -32.15 -16.47
CA THR A 110 -42.01 -33.39 -15.85
C THR A 110 -40.50 -33.33 -15.53
N LYS A 111 -39.76 -32.36 -16.09
CA LYS A 111 -38.32 -32.18 -15.84
C LYS A 111 -38.02 -31.15 -14.74
N GLY A 112 -39.04 -30.50 -14.20
CA GLY A 112 -38.90 -29.36 -13.29
C GLY A 112 -38.44 -28.10 -14.02
N GLY A 113 -38.98 -26.95 -13.61
CA GLY A 113 -38.71 -25.66 -14.22
C GLY A 113 -39.61 -24.58 -13.66
N CYS A 114 -39.41 -23.34 -14.10
CA CYS A 114 -40.25 -22.21 -13.72
C CYS A 114 -41.02 -21.65 -14.91
N LYS A 115 -42.11 -20.94 -14.60
CA LYS A 115 -42.85 -20.11 -15.54
C LYS A 115 -43.01 -18.70 -14.96
N VAL A 116 -43.25 -17.72 -15.83
CA VAL A 116 -43.53 -16.35 -15.41
C VAL A 116 -44.93 -16.28 -14.80
N CYS A 117 -45.06 -15.62 -13.66
CA CYS A 117 -46.35 -15.45 -12.98
C CYS A 117 -47.30 -14.59 -13.81
N ALA A 118 -48.58 -14.98 -13.87
CA ALA A 118 -49.61 -14.30 -14.66
C ALA A 118 -49.81 -12.81 -14.30
N ASN A 119 -49.55 -12.42 -13.06
CA ASN A 119 -49.61 -11.04 -12.59
C ASN A 119 -48.46 -10.17 -13.14
N SER A 120 -47.34 -10.77 -13.50
CA SER A 120 -46.12 -10.08 -13.96
C SER A 120 -46.01 -10.00 -15.49
N GLU A 121 -46.98 -10.57 -16.19
CA GLU A 121 -47.07 -10.63 -17.64
C GLU A 121 -47.07 -9.25 -18.31
N LYS A 122 -47.78 -8.29 -17.70
CA LYS A 122 -47.81 -6.90 -18.15
C LYS A 122 -46.44 -6.22 -18.03
N SER A 123 -45.72 -6.50 -16.94
CA SER A 123 -44.37 -5.97 -16.69
C SER A 123 -43.38 -6.57 -17.69
N LEU A 124 -43.48 -7.86 -17.98
CA LEU A 124 -42.66 -8.54 -18.98
C LEU A 124 -42.91 -7.96 -20.39
N ALA A 125 -44.16 -7.78 -20.79
CA ALA A 125 -44.50 -7.19 -22.09
C ALA A 125 -44.00 -5.73 -22.21
N THR A 126 -44.08 -4.97 -21.12
CA THR A 126 -43.58 -3.59 -21.07
C THR A 126 -42.05 -3.56 -21.15
N ALA A 127 -41.36 -4.41 -20.38
CA ALA A 127 -39.91 -4.54 -20.44
C ALA A 127 -39.44 -4.98 -21.84
N ALA A 128 -40.08 -5.98 -22.45
CA ALA A 128 -39.78 -6.43 -23.81
C ALA A 128 -39.95 -5.30 -24.85
N LYS A 129 -41.04 -4.53 -24.75
CA LYS A 129 -41.29 -3.37 -25.63
C LYS A 129 -40.21 -2.30 -25.49
N LEU A 130 -39.80 -1.96 -24.27
CA LEU A 130 -38.78 -0.94 -24.02
C LEU A 130 -37.38 -1.42 -24.42
N ILE A 131 -37.07 -2.71 -24.20
CA ILE A 131 -35.82 -3.33 -24.64
C ILE A 131 -35.78 -3.46 -26.16
N GLY A 132 -36.94 -3.63 -26.83
CA GLY A 132 -37.05 -3.82 -28.27
C GLY A 132 -36.94 -5.27 -28.72
N VAL A 133 -37.35 -6.22 -27.86
CA VAL A 133 -37.32 -7.68 -28.11
C VAL A 133 -38.72 -8.27 -28.10
N ASP A 134 -38.90 -9.47 -28.65
CA ASP A 134 -40.18 -10.16 -28.59
C ASP A 134 -40.49 -10.62 -27.14
N PRO A 135 -41.71 -10.39 -26.62
CA PRO A 135 -42.09 -10.83 -25.27
C PRO A 135 -41.99 -12.35 -25.07
N GLY A 136 -42.26 -13.16 -26.11
CA GLY A 136 -42.13 -14.61 -26.06
C GLY A 136 -40.69 -15.06 -25.95
N GLU A 137 -39.80 -14.46 -26.74
CA GLU A 137 -38.35 -14.72 -26.69
C GLU A 137 -37.74 -14.31 -25.35
N LEU A 138 -38.10 -13.12 -24.83
CA LEU A 138 -37.64 -12.67 -23.50
C LEU A 138 -38.12 -13.61 -22.40
N ARG A 139 -39.38 -14.08 -22.46
CA ARG A 139 -39.88 -15.07 -21.51
C ARG A 139 -39.06 -16.35 -21.56
N GLN A 140 -38.85 -16.91 -22.75
CA GLN A 140 -38.13 -18.16 -22.91
C GLN A 140 -36.67 -18.04 -22.42
N ALA A 141 -36.01 -16.93 -22.71
CA ALA A 141 -34.64 -16.68 -22.29
C ALA A 141 -34.48 -16.50 -20.77
N LEU A 142 -35.53 -16.03 -20.08
CA LEU A 142 -35.53 -15.88 -18.62
C LEU A 142 -35.80 -17.19 -17.87
N VAL A 143 -36.57 -18.11 -18.47
CA VAL A 143 -36.94 -19.40 -17.83
C VAL A 143 -36.08 -20.57 -18.30
N SER A 144 -35.23 -20.38 -19.30
CA SER A 144 -34.36 -21.43 -19.82
C SER A 144 -33.00 -20.89 -20.21
N ARG A 145 -31.94 -21.70 -20.01
CA ARG A 145 -30.60 -21.39 -20.49
C ARG A 145 -30.26 -22.25 -21.69
N VAL A 146 -29.62 -21.64 -22.68
CA VAL A 146 -29.07 -22.33 -23.84
C VAL A 146 -27.72 -22.93 -23.46
N MET A 147 -27.55 -24.25 -23.58
CA MET A 147 -26.26 -24.91 -23.41
C MET A 147 -25.83 -25.62 -24.71
N GLN A 148 -24.58 -25.41 -25.11
CA GLN A 148 -23.93 -26.20 -26.16
C GLN A 148 -23.17 -27.35 -25.51
N SER A 149 -23.52 -28.60 -25.86
CA SER A 149 -22.86 -29.77 -25.31
C SER A 149 -21.41 -29.88 -25.81
N SER A 150 -20.45 -29.92 -24.89
CA SER A 150 -19.02 -30.06 -25.17
C SER A 150 -18.65 -31.36 -25.89
N ARG A 151 -19.56 -32.35 -25.94
CA ARG A 151 -19.32 -33.68 -26.54
C ARG A 151 -19.43 -33.72 -28.07
N GLY A 152 -19.63 -32.59 -28.75
CA GLY A 152 -19.85 -32.54 -30.21
C GLY A 152 -18.96 -31.58 -31.03
N GLY A 153 -17.96 -30.93 -30.42
CA GLY A 153 -17.16 -29.91 -31.12
C GLY A 153 -18.04 -28.79 -31.72
N LEU A 154 -17.63 -28.23 -32.88
CA LEU A 154 -18.36 -27.17 -33.60
C LEU A 154 -19.79 -27.54 -34.07
N LYS A 155 -20.24 -28.79 -33.86
CA LYS A 155 -21.60 -29.28 -34.17
C LYS A 155 -22.37 -29.77 -32.93
N GLY A 156 -22.05 -29.26 -31.74
CA GLY A 156 -22.82 -29.56 -30.53
C GLY A 156 -24.28 -29.15 -30.69
N THR A 157 -25.21 -30.04 -30.34
CA THR A 157 -26.64 -29.72 -30.31
C THR A 157 -26.89 -28.64 -29.26
N VAL A 158 -27.66 -27.62 -29.65
CA VAL A 158 -28.10 -26.54 -28.76
C VAL A 158 -29.25 -27.08 -27.92
N ILE A 159 -29.05 -27.23 -26.62
CA ILE A 159 -30.05 -27.79 -25.70
C ILE A 159 -30.57 -26.64 -24.82
N MET A 160 -31.89 -26.47 -24.79
CA MET A 160 -32.57 -25.60 -23.82
C MET A 160 -32.73 -26.35 -22.50
N VAL A 161 -32.14 -25.83 -21.43
CA VAL A 161 -32.26 -26.39 -20.09
C VAL A 161 -33.18 -25.47 -19.27
N PRO A 162 -34.34 -25.95 -18.81
CA PRO A 162 -35.22 -25.18 -17.93
C PRO A 162 -34.49 -24.75 -16.65
N LEU A 163 -34.74 -23.51 -16.23
CA LEU A 163 -34.21 -22.93 -14.99
C LEU A 163 -35.20 -23.12 -13.85
N LYS A 164 -34.68 -23.30 -12.64
CA LYS A 164 -35.49 -23.25 -11.41
C LYS A 164 -35.85 -21.81 -11.06
N VAL A 165 -36.85 -21.62 -10.19
CA VAL A 165 -37.33 -20.28 -9.78
C VAL A 165 -36.18 -19.38 -9.30
N TYR A 166 -35.28 -19.88 -8.45
CA TYR A 166 -34.15 -19.08 -7.96
C TYR A 166 -33.15 -18.73 -9.09
N GLU A 167 -32.90 -19.65 -10.03
CA GLU A 167 -32.00 -19.41 -11.17
C GLU A 167 -32.59 -18.39 -12.14
N ALA A 168 -33.90 -18.42 -12.36
CA ALA A 168 -34.60 -17.43 -13.19
C ALA A 168 -34.61 -16.03 -12.56
N ASN A 169 -34.78 -15.93 -11.23
CA ASN A 169 -34.60 -14.66 -10.52
C ASN A 169 -33.17 -14.11 -10.70
N ASN A 170 -32.17 -14.97 -10.53
CA ASN A 170 -30.77 -14.58 -10.73
C ASN A 170 -30.48 -14.16 -12.18
N ALA A 171 -31.06 -14.86 -13.16
CA ALA A 171 -30.91 -14.54 -14.58
C ALA A 171 -31.56 -13.18 -14.93
N ARG A 172 -32.76 -12.90 -14.41
CA ARG A 172 -33.43 -11.59 -14.51
C ARG A 172 -32.57 -10.48 -13.92
N ASP A 173 -32.06 -10.69 -12.71
CA ASP A 173 -31.26 -9.70 -12.00
C ASP A 173 -29.90 -9.46 -12.68
N ALA A 174 -29.27 -10.50 -13.21
CA ALA A 174 -28.05 -10.39 -14.01
C ALA A 174 -28.28 -9.57 -15.30
N LEU A 175 -29.40 -9.79 -15.99
CA LEU A 175 -29.77 -8.99 -17.17
C LEU A 175 -29.99 -7.52 -16.80
N ALA A 176 -30.75 -7.26 -15.73
CA ALA A 176 -31.00 -5.91 -15.23
C ALA A 176 -29.70 -5.16 -14.90
N LYS A 177 -28.77 -5.82 -14.19
CA LYS A 177 -27.45 -5.28 -13.86
C LYS A 177 -26.60 -5.04 -15.10
N ALA A 178 -26.57 -5.97 -16.06
CA ALA A 178 -25.78 -5.84 -17.28
C ALA A 178 -26.25 -4.67 -18.15
N VAL A 179 -27.56 -4.53 -18.37
CA VAL A 179 -28.16 -3.40 -19.09
C VAL A 179 -27.80 -2.08 -18.41
N TYR A 180 -27.94 -2.01 -17.09
CA TYR A 180 -27.61 -0.80 -16.33
C TYR A 180 -26.11 -0.47 -16.34
N SER A 181 -25.23 -1.48 -16.20
CA SER A 181 -23.78 -1.30 -16.23
C SER A 181 -23.34 -0.74 -17.59
N ASN A 182 -23.81 -1.32 -18.68
CA ASN A 182 -23.47 -0.85 -20.03
C ASN A 182 -24.03 0.56 -20.29
N LEU A 183 -25.23 0.87 -19.78
CA LEU A 183 -25.79 2.23 -19.84
C LEU A 183 -24.91 3.23 -19.08
N PHE A 184 -24.43 2.87 -17.90
CA PHE A 184 -23.54 3.71 -17.11
C PHE A 184 -22.22 3.97 -17.85
N ASP A 185 -21.60 2.93 -18.41
CA ASP A 185 -20.38 3.06 -19.20
C ASP A 185 -20.58 3.96 -20.43
N TYR A 186 -21.74 3.85 -21.10
CA TYR A 186 -22.10 4.74 -22.20
C TYR A 186 -22.21 6.21 -21.74
N ILE A 187 -22.85 6.47 -20.60
CA ILE A 187 -22.95 7.83 -20.04
C ILE A 187 -21.55 8.39 -19.76
N VAL A 188 -20.66 7.60 -19.14
CA VAL A 188 -19.27 8.00 -18.89
C VAL A 188 -18.52 8.29 -20.19
N GLN A 189 -18.65 7.43 -21.20
CA GLN A 189 -18.04 7.66 -22.52
C GLN A 189 -18.58 8.93 -23.19
N ARG A 190 -19.88 9.20 -23.07
CA ARG A 190 -20.51 10.39 -23.63
C ARG A 190 -20.03 11.66 -22.93
N ILE A 191 -19.90 11.63 -21.61
CA ILE A 191 -19.28 12.71 -20.83
C ILE A 191 -17.85 12.96 -21.31
N ASN A 192 -17.04 11.89 -21.45
CA ASN A 192 -15.67 12.00 -21.93
C ASN A 192 -15.58 12.59 -23.35
N LYS A 193 -16.51 12.25 -24.25
CA LYS A 193 -16.60 12.84 -25.59
C LYS A 193 -17.03 14.31 -25.57
N SER A 194 -17.85 14.71 -24.60
CA SER A 194 -18.27 16.10 -24.42
C SER A 194 -17.16 17.00 -23.85
N ILE A 195 -16.10 16.42 -23.28
CA ILE A 195 -14.93 17.16 -22.78
C ILE A 195 -13.88 17.23 -23.91
N PRO A 196 -13.63 18.41 -24.51
CA PRO A 196 -12.71 18.52 -25.63
C PRO A 196 -11.27 18.22 -25.21
N PHE A 197 -10.64 17.21 -25.84
CA PHE A 197 -9.23 16.86 -25.63
C PHE A 197 -8.52 16.66 -26.97
N LYS A 198 -7.33 17.24 -27.14
CA LYS A 198 -6.49 17.10 -28.35
C LYS A 198 -5.21 16.33 -28.07
N ALA A 199 -4.36 16.87 -27.20
CA ALA A 199 -3.15 16.23 -26.70
C ALA A 199 -2.69 16.97 -25.43
N SER A 200 -2.03 16.27 -24.51
CA SER A 200 -1.40 16.89 -23.35
C SER A 200 -0.08 16.20 -23.00
N SER A 201 0.92 16.97 -22.57
CA SER A 201 2.20 16.45 -22.06
C SER A 201 2.12 16.02 -20.59
N TYR A 202 1.15 16.54 -19.84
CA TYR A 202 0.97 16.28 -18.41
C TYR A 202 -0.51 16.17 -18.06
N TYR A 203 -0.85 15.48 -16.98
CA TYR A 203 -2.21 15.44 -16.46
C TYR A 203 -2.21 15.52 -14.93
N ILE A 204 -3.31 16.03 -14.37
CA ILE A 204 -3.59 15.98 -12.95
C ILE A 204 -4.78 15.04 -12.78
N GLY A 205 -4.53 13.87 -12.18
CA GLY A 205 -5.58 12.91 -11.85
C GLY A 205 -6.16 13.20 -10.47
N VAL A 206 -7.48 13.24 -10.37
CA VAL A 206 -8.19 13.26 -9.09
C VAL A 206 -8.84 11.89 -8.92
N LEU A 207 -8.44 11.16 -7.89
CA LEU A 207 -9.01 9.86 -7.54
C LEU A 207 -9.93 10.05 -6.33
N ASP A 208 -11.23 9.88 -6.56
CA ASP A 208 -12.24 9.83 -5.51
C ASP A 208 -12.77 8.40 -5.42
N ILE A 209 -12.65 7.81 -4.24
CA ILE A 209 -13.03 6.42 -3.97
C ILE A 209 -13.78 6.33 -2.65
N ALA A 210 -14.66 5.34 -2.53
CA ALA A 210 -15.32 5.04 -1.28
C ALA A 210 -14.28 4.78 -0.18
N GLY A 211 -14.43 5.46 0.96
CA GLY A 211 -13.61 5.21 2.13
C GLY A 211 -13.84 3.80 2.71
N PHE A 212 -13.08 3.48 3.75
CA PHE A 212 -13.23 2.20 4.46
C PHE A 212 -14.66 2.05 5.00
N GLU A 213 -15.35 0.96 4.64
CA GLU A 213 -16.73 0.70 5.04
C GLU A 213 -16.80 -0.31 6.18
N TYR A 214 -17.59 0.02 7.20
CA TYR A 214 -17.86 -0.86 8.33
C TYR A 214 -19.34 -0.78 8.71
N PHE A 215 -20.09 -1.83 8.38
CA PHE A 215 -21.49 -2.00 8.75
C PHE A 215 -21.68 -3.16 9.72
N THR A 216 -22.88 -3.26 10.29
CA THR A 216 -23.29 -4.40 11.13
C THR A 216 -23.31 -5.71 10.35
N VAL A 217 -23.60 -5.64 9.05
CA VAL A 217 -23.57 -6.77 8.12
C VAL A 217 -22.77 -6.33 6.89
N ASN A 218 -21.60 -6.94 6.68
CA ASN A 218 -20.74 -6.66 5.52
C ASN A 218 -20.81 -7.82 4.55
N SER A 219 -21.03 -7.53 3.26
CA SER A 219 -21.12 -8.51 2.19
C SER A 219 -19.91 -8.40 1.24
N PHE A 220 -20.00 -9.02 0.06
CA PHE A 220 -18.91 -9.09 -0.92
C PHE A 220 -18.50 -7.71 -1.45
N GLU A 221 -19.44 -6.77 -1.56
CA GLU A 221 -19.18 -5.40 -2.01
C GLU A 221 -18.27 -4.66 -1.02
N GLN A 222 -18.60 -4.71 0.27
CA GLN A 222 -17.75 -4.14 1.33
C GLN A 222 -16.38 -4.79 1.36
N PHE A 223 -16.30 -6.10 1.14
CA PHE A 223 -15.03 -6.82 1.06
C PHE A 223 -14.14 -6.27 -0.07
N CYS A 224 -14.71 -6.03 -1.27
CA CYS A 224 -13.98 -5.43 -2.39
C CYS A 224 -13.56 -3.97 -2.11
N ILE A 225 -14.45 -3.17 -1.51
CA ILE A 225 -14.17 -1.77 -1.13
C ILE A 225 -13.03 -1.71 -0.11
N ASN A 226 -13.08 -2.54 0.93
CA ASN A 226 -12.06 -2.56 1.98
C ASN A 226 -10.73 -3.10 1.46
N TYR A 227 -10.74 -4.08 0.55
CA TYR A 227 -9.54 -4.54 -0.16
C TYR A 227 -8.90 -3.41 -1.00
N CYS A 228 -9.69 -2.62 -1.73
CA CYS A 228 -9.19 -1.45 -2.46
C CYS A 228 -8.53 -0.42 -1.52
N ASN A 229 -9.19 -0.13 -0.39
CA ASN A 229 -8.63 0.77 0.63
C ASN A 229 -7.33 0.20 1.24
N GLU A 230 -7.24 -1.10 1.46
CA GLU A 230 -6.02 -1.76 1.95
C GLU A 230 -4.84 -1.55 0.99
N LYS A 231 -5.06 -1.73 -0.32
CA LYS A 231 -4.07 -1.47 -1.38
C LYS A 231 -3.65 -0.01 -1.46
N LEU A 232 -4.59 0.91 -1.38
CA LEU A 232 -4.29 2.35 -1.41
C LEU A 232 -3.56 2.81 -0.14
N GLN A 233 -3.87 2.23 1.02
CA GLN A 233 -3.14 2.48 2.26
C GLN A 233 -1.71 1.94 2.18
N GLN A 234 -1.50 0.76 1.59
CA GLN A 234 -0.18 0.20 1.35
C GLN A 234 0.65 1.12 0.44
N PHE A 235 0.06 1.61 -0.65
CA PHE A 235 0.72 2.58 -1.53
C PHE A 235 1.04 3.91 -0.85
N PHE A 236 0.16 4.40 0.01
CA PHE A 236 0.45 5.57 0.85
C PHE A 236 1.66 5.33 1.75
N ASN A 237 1.70 4.19 2.44
CA ASN A 237 2.82 3.82 3.31
C ASN A 237 4.13 3.68 2.51
N GLU A 238 4.09 3.02 1.35
CA GLU A 238 5.24 2.88 0.45
C GLU A 238 5.74 4.27 -0.01
N ARG A 239 4.84 5.12 -0.49
CA ARG A 239 5.19 6.41 -1.10
C ARG A 239 5.61 7.49 -0.11
N ILE A 240 4.99 7.54 1.06
CA ILE A 240 5.25 8.59 2.06
C ILE A 240 6.31 8.15 3.07
N LEU A 241 6.26 6.89 3.52
CA LEU A 241 7.14 6.43 4.60
C LEU A 241 8.38 5.74 4.07
N LYS A 242 8.22 4.76 3.17
CA LYS A 242 9.34 3.94 2.69
C LYS A 242 10.25 4.73 1.74
N ASP A 243 9.69 5.33 0.69
CA ASP A 243 10.43 6.12 -0.29
C ASP A 243 11.21 7.28 0.37
N GLU A 244 10.60 7.95 1.36
CA GLU A 244 11.22 9.09 2.05
C GLU A 244 12.38 8.63 2.94
N GLN A 245 12.23 7.51 3.65
CA GLN A 245 13.33 6.92 4.43
C GLN A 245 14.47 6.41 3.54
N GLU A 246 14.16 5.77 2.41
CA GLU A 246 15.16 5.35 1.43
C GLU A 246 15.91 6.55 0.83
N LEU A 247 15.22 7.67 0.61
CA LEU A 247 15.87 8.91 0.18
C LEU A 247 16.82 9.43 1.26
N TYR A 248 16.41 9.48 2.53
CA TYR A 248 17.29 9.91 3.62
C TYR A 248 18.54 9.05 3.73
N GLN A 249 18.41 7.73 3.57
CA GLN A 249 19.53 6.80 3.56
C GLN A 249 20.46 7.04 2.36
N ARG A 250 19.89 7.19 1.16
CA ARG A 250 20.64 7.49 -0.08
C ARG A 250 21.41 8.80 0.02
N GLU A 251 20.83 9.80 0.68
CA GLU A 251 21.43 11.11 0.90
C GLU A 251 22.32 11.14 2.15
N ALA A 252 22.55 10.00 2.80
CA ALA A 252 23.39 9.83 3.98
C ALA A 252 23.00 10.75 5.15
N LEU A 253 21.70 11.01 5.31
CA LEU A 253 21.18 11.73 6.45
C LEU A 253 21.10 10.78 7.65
N GLN A 254 21.59 11.21 8.81
CA GLN A 254 21.53 10.44 10.05
C GLN A 254 20.15 10.55 10.72
N VAL A 255 19.08 10.30 9.98
CA VAL A 255 17.70 10.28 10.49
C VAL A 255 17.40 8.88 11.03
N PRO A 256 16.82 8.75 12.24
CA PRO A 256 16.41 7.46 12.76
C PRO A 256 15.38 6.80 11.84
N LYS A 257 15.50 5.48 11.65
CA LYS A 257 14.51 4.70 10.92
C LYS A 257 13.22 4.66 11.73
N ILE A 258 12.09 4.97 11.10
CA ILE A 258 10.78 4.97 11.75
C ILE A 258 10.07 3.69 11.37
N GLU A 259 9.72 2.91 12.39
CA GLU A 259 8.89 1.74 12.23
C GLU A 259 7.44 2.17 12.00
N PHE A 260 6.85 1.66 10.94
CA PHE A 260 5.44 1.84 10.64
C PHE A 260 4.78 0.50 10.42
N ARG A 261 3.47 0.45 10.60
CA ARG A 261 2.70 -0.77 10.44
C ARG A 261 2.43 -1.01 8.96
N ASP A 262 3.12 -2.00 8.39
CA ASP A 262 2.82 -2.52 7.06
C ASP A 262 1.53 -3.35 7.08
N ASN A 263 0.88 -3.42 5.94
CA ASN A 263 -0.36 -4.16 5.71
C ASN A 263 -0.29 -5.10 4.50
N GLN A 264 0.91 -5.34 3.96
CA GLN A 264 1.16 -6.36 2.94
C GLN A 264 0.59 -7.74 3.31
N ASP A 265 0.70 -8.13 4.58
CA ASP A 265 0.20 -9.40 5.11
C ASP A 265 -1.33 -9.54 4.96
N CYS A 266 -2.08 -8.44 5.08
CA CYS A 266 -3.53 -8.43 4.87
C CYS A 266 -3.88 -8.49 3.38
N ILE A 267 -3.06 -7.86 2.53
CA ILE A 267 -3.23 -7.90 1.08
C ILE A 267 -2.97 -9.33 0.58
N ASP A 268 -1.90 -9.96 1.05
CA ASP A 268 -1.52 -11.34 0.69
C ASP A 268 -2.63 -12.33 1.06
N LEU A 269 -3.22 -12.20 2.26
CA LEU A 269 -4.39 -13.01 2.68
C LEU A 269 -5.53 -12.95 1.65
N ILE A 270 -5.77 -11.78 1.04
CA ILE A 270 -6.89 -11.56 0.13
C ILE A 270 -6.56 -11.99 -1.30
N GLU A 271 -5.39 -11.61 -1.81
CA GLU A 271 -5.10 -11.68 -3.25
C GLU A 271 -4.08 -12.74 -3.69
N THR A 272 -3.42 -13.43 -2.75
CA THR A 272 -2.36 -14.40 -3.10
C THR A 272 -2.88 -15.42 -4.11
N LYS A 273 -2.10 -15.68 -5.15
CA LYS A 273 -2.52 -16.56 -6.24
C LYS A 273 -2.72 -17.99 -5.72
N GLY A 274 -3.93 -18.53 -5.87
CA GLY A 274 -4.32 -19.90 -5.49
C GLY A 274 -4.72 -20.07 -4.01
N THR A 275 -4.09 -19.36 -3.08
CA THR A 275 -4.42 -19.46 -1.64
C THR A 275 -5.19 -18.27 -1.09
N GLY A 276 -5.16 -17.11 -1.73
CA GLY A 276 -5.87 -15.92 -1.29
C GLY A 276 -7.40 -16.09 -1.39
N ILE A 277 -8.14 -15.33 -0.59
CA ILE A 277 -9.61 -15.43 -0.49
C ILE A 277 -10.30 -15.34 -1.86
N PHE A 278 -9.85 -14.45 -2.76
CA PHE A 278 -10.41 -14.38 -4.12
C PHE A 278 -10.16 -15.67 -4.92
N GLY A 279 -8.98 -16.29 -4.77
CA GLY A 279 -8.65 -17.55 -5.43
C GLY A 279 -9.52 -18.70 -4.94
N ILE A 280 -9.73 -18.80 -3.63
CA ILE A 280 -10.62 -19.80 -3.01
C ILE A 280 -12.07 -19.59 -3.50
N LEU A 281 -12.53 -18.34 -3.55
CA LEU A 281 -13.87 -18.02 -4.03
C LEU A 281 -14.08 -18.42 -5.50
N ASP A 282 -13.07 -18.20 -6.34
CA ASP A 282 -13.09 -18.57 -7.75
C ASP A 282 -12.99 -20.10 -7.97
N GLU A 283 -12.32 -20.82 -7.07
CA GLU A 283 -12.27 -22.29 -7.06
C GLU A 283 -13.63 -22.88 -6.66
N GLU A 284 -14.25 -22.37 -5.59
CA GLU A 284 -15.56 -22.81 -5.12
C GLU A 284 -16.65 -22.59 -6.19
N SER A 285 -16.59 -21.44 -6.86
CA SER A 285 -17.53 -21.06 -7.92
C SER A 285 -17.52 -22.03 -9.12
N LYS A 286 -16.45 -22.79 -9.30
CA LYS A 286 -16.30 -23.77 -10.39
C LYS A 286 -16.74 -25.18 -10.01
N LEU A 287 -17.06 -25.42 -8.73
CA LEU A 287 -17.51 -26.73 -8.29
C LEU A 287 -18.90 -27.06 -8.86
N PRO A 288 -19.22 -28.35 -9.11
CA PRO A 288 -20.55 -28.74 -9.59
C PRO A 288 -21.70 -28.36 -8.66
N LYS A 289 -21.41 -28.24 -7.36
CA LYS A 289 -22.34 -27.78 -6.31
C LYS A 289 -21.60 -26.77 -5.42
N PRO A 290 -21.64 -25.47 -5.76
CA PRO A 290 -21.00 -24.45 -4.94
C PRO A 290 -21.70 -24.32 -3.58
N SER A 291 -20.94 -24.16 -2.50
CA SER A 291 -21.48 -23.94 -1.16
C SER A 291 -20.74 -22.82 -0.42
N ALA A 292 -21.49 -21.81 0.04
CA ALA A 292 -20.92 -20.70 0.82
C ALA A 292 -20.30 -21.19 2.16
N GLU A 293 -20.87 -22.24 2.75
CA GLU A 293 -20.35 -22.84 3.98
C GLU A 293 -19.02 -23.54 3.74
N HIS A 294 -18.91 -24.27 2.62
CA HIS A 294 -17.68 -24.94 2.22
C HIS A 294 -16.57 -23.92 1.91
N PHE A 295 -16.89 -22.86 1.17
CA PHE A 295 -15.99 -21.72 0.94
C PHE A 295 -15.44 -21.14 2.26
N THR A 296 -16.32 -20.89 3.23
CA THR A 296 -15.91 -20.29 4.52
C THR A 296 -14.98 -21.21 5.30
N MET A 297 -15.28 -22.51 5.30
CA MET A 297 -14.45 -23.52 5.93
C MET A 297 -13.07 -23.62 5.26
N GLU A 298 -13.01 -23.63 3.93
CA GLU A 298 -11.76 -23.64 3.16
C GLU A 298 -10.90 -22.40 3.43
N VAL A 299 -11.51 -21.22 3.59
CA VAL A 299 -10.79 -19.98 3.98
C VAL A 299 -10.12 -20.15 5.35
N HIS A 300 -10.86 -20.65 6.35
CA HIS A 300 -10.32 -20.88 7.70
C HIS A 300 -9.28 -22.00 7.74
N GLN A 301 -9.41 -23.02 6.89
CA GLN A 301 -8.48 -24.14 6.80
C GLN A 301 -7.16 -23.71 6.15
N LYS A 302 -7.21 -23.08 4.97
CA LYS A 302 -6.01 -22.64 4.23
C LYS A 302 -5.21 -21.58 4.98
N TRP A 303 -5.86 -20.70 5.74
CA TRP A 303 -5.22 -19.62 6.52
C TRP A 303 -5.31 -19.82 8.04
N SER A 304 -5.33 -21.07 8.48
CA SER A 304 -5.40 -21.40 9.91
C SER A 304 -4.25 -20.76 10.70
N GLY A 305 -4.57 -20.10 11.81
CA GLY A 305 -3.58 -19.44 12.67
C GLY A 305 -3.05 -18.08 12.18
N HIS A 306 -3.49 -17.57 11.03
CA HIS A 306 -3.07 -16.25 10.55
C HIS A 306 -3.64 -15.12 11.43
N PHE A 307 -2.80 -14.24 11.97
CA PHE A 307 -3.22 -13.26 12.99
C PHE A 307 -4.24 -12.22 12.50
N ARG A 308 -4.37 -12.03 11.18
CA ARG A 308 -5.38 -11.15 10.55
C ARG A 308 -6.73 -11.83 10.38
N LEU A 309 -6.78 -13.16 10.36
CA LEU A 309 -8.01 -13.93 10.19
C LEU A 309 -8.52 -14.38 11.56
N ALA A 310 -9.80 -14.16 11.84
CA ALA A 310 -10.42 -14.57 13.09
C ALA A 310 -11.84 -15.11 12.86
N LEU A 311 -12.31 -15.91 13.81
CA LEU A 311 -13.68 -16.42 13.83
C LEU A 311 -14.67 -15.34 14.30
N PRO A 312 -15.89 -15.27 13.73
CA PRO A 312 -16.91 -14.30 14.14
C PRO A 312 -17.20 -14.27 15.65
N ARG A 313 -17.13 -15.43 16.32
CA ARG A 313 -17.32 -15.59 17.78
C ARG A 313 -16.32 -14.80 18.65
N THR A 314 -15.16 -14.45 18.11
CA THR A 314 -14.14 -13.66 18.81
C THR A 314 -14.47 -12.16 18.84
N SER A 315 -15.53 -11.74 18.14
CA SER A 315 -15.96 -10.35 18.09
C SER A 315 -16.47 -9.81 19.42
N ARG A 316 -16.24 -8.51 19.67
CA ARG A 316 -16.84 -7.79 20.80
C ARG A 316 -18.34 -7.52 20.61
N LEU A 317 -18.83 -7.49 19.37
CA LEU A 317 -20.24 -7.19 19.07
C LEU A 317 -21.09 -8.46 19.12
N LYS A 318 -22.25 -8.37 19.79
CA LYS A 318 -23.19 -9.50 19.92
C LYS A 318 -23.69 -10.02 18.57
N ALA A 319 -24.04 -9.12 17.64
CA ALA A 319 -24.53 -9.48 16.32
C ALA A 319 -23.55 -10.33 15.48
N HIS A 320 -22.25 -10.20 15.72
CA HIS A 320 -21.22 -11.02 15.06
C HIS A 320 -21.01 -12.37 15.77
N ARG A 321 -21.20 -12.42 17.09
CA ARG A 321 -21.10 -13.66 17.88
C ARG A 321 -22.23 -14.65 17.59
N ASP A 322 -23.38 -14.14 17.18
CA ASP A 322 -24.54 -14.96 16.80
C ASP A 322 -24.38 -15.58 15.39
N THR A 323 -23.37 -15.18 14.61
CA THR A 323 -23.07 -15.77 13.29
C THR A 323 -22.31 -17.09 13.47
N ARG A 324 -22.68 -18.14 12.74
CA ARG A 324 -21.98 -19.44 12.83
C ARG A 324 -20.59 -19.36 12.20
N ASP A 325 -19.69 -20.24 12.64
CA ASP A 325 -18.29 -20.24 12.19
C ASP A 325 -18.14 -20.54 10.68
N ASN A 326 -19.10 -21.24 10.08
CA ASN A 326 -19.18 -21.54 8.65
C ASN A 326 -19.97 -20.51 7.82
N GLU A 327 -20.50 -19.45 8.43
CA GLU A 327 -21.32 -18.43 7.76
C GLU A 327 -20.59 -17.07 7.61
N GLY A 328 -19.36 -16.98 8.12
CA GLY A 328 -18.56 -15.77 8.02
C GLY A 328 -17.13 -15.90 8.52
N PHE A 329 -16.33 -14.90 8.19
CA PHE A 329 -14.98 -14.73 8.68
C PHE A 329 -14.73 -13.27 9.06
N MET A 330 -13.75 -13.04 9.92
CA MET A 330 -13.34 -11.71 10.34
C MET A 330 -11.92 -11.41 9.86
N ILE A 331 -11.72 -10.25 9.24
CA ILE A 331 -10.41 -9.77 8.81
C ILE A 331 -10.05 -8.51 9.60
N ARG A 332 -8.84 -8.49 10.15
CA ARG A 332 -8.27 -7.33 10.83
C ARG A 332 -7.56 -6.42 9.82
N HIS A 333 -8.31 -5.54 9.17
CA HIS A 333 -7.78 -4.52 8.27
C HIS A 333 -6.93 -3.46 9.00
N PHE A 334 -6.28 -2.57 8.26
CA PHE A 334 -5.57 -1.42 8.85
C PHE A 334 -6.50 -0.54 9.71
N ALA A 335 -7.77 -0.40 9.32
CA ALA A 335 -8.74 0.44 10.00
C ALA A 335 -9.50 -0.24 11.15
N GLY A 336 -9.44 -1.57 11.24
CA GLY A 336 -10.17 -2.31 12.26
C GLY A 336 -10.57 -3.72 11.82
N ALA A 337 -11.19 -4.46 12.74
CA ALA A 337 -11.68 -5.81 12.47
C ALA A 337 -13.09 -5.77 11.86
N VAL A 338 -13.24 -6.33 10.67
CA VAL A 338 -14.51 -6.36 9.91
C VAL A 338 -14.97 -7.81 9.77
N CYS A 339 -16.24 -8.05 10.12
CA CYS A 339 -16.87 -9.35 9.97
C CYS A 339 -17.65 -9.39 8.65
N TYR A 340 -17.33 -10.35 7.79
CA TYR A 340 -17.99 -10.56 6.50
C TYR A 340 -18.88 -11.79 6.55
N ARG A 341 -20.09 -11.69 6.01
CA ARG A 341 -21.01 -12.82 5.84
C ARG A 341 -20.85 -13.41 4.44
N THR A 342 -20.60 -14.71 4.37
CA THR A 342 -20.24 -15.39 3.13
C THR A 342 -21.42 -15.93 2.34
N GLY A 343 -22.63 -15.94 2.91
CA GLY A 343 -23.82 -16.56 2.29
C GLY A 343 -24.06 -16.18 0.83
N GLU A 344 -23.87 -14.91 0.47
CA GLU A 344 -24.10 -14.40 -0.90
C GLU A 344 -22.80 -14.18 -1.71
N PHE A 345 -21.63 -14.55 -1.17
CA PHE A 345 -20.35 -14.25 -1.83
C PHE A 345 -20.22 -14.92 -3.20
N ILE A 346 -20.58 -16.19 -3.29
CA ILE A 346 -20.43 -16.97 -4.52
C ILE A 346 -21.36 -16.42 -5.60
N GLU A 347 -22.63 -16.19 -5.26
CA GLU A 347 -23.63 -15.65 -6.19
C GLU A 347 -23.22 -14.27 -6.72
N LYS A 348 -22.75 -13.39 -5.83
CA LYS A 348 -22.27 -12.06 -6.21
C LYS A 348 -20.97 -12.09 -7.01
N ASN A 349 -20.13 -13.09 -6.82
CA ASN A 349 -18.91 -13.27 -7.61
C ASN A 349 -19.18 -13.87 -8.99
N ASN A 350 -20.28 -14.63 -9.11
CA ASN A 350 -20.74 -15.34 -10.31
C ASN A 350 -21.70 -14.53 -11.20
N ASP A 351 -21.69 -13.19 -11.12
CA ASP A 351 -22.62 -12.26 -11.81
C ASP A 351 -22.48 -12.24 -13.35
N ALA A 352 -22.16 -13.38 -13.98
CA ALA A 352 -22.03 -13.59 -15.40
C ALA A 352 -23.41 -13.74 -16.05
N LEU A 353 -23.72 -12.85 -16.99
CA LEU A 353 -24.91 -12.94 -17.83
C LEU A 353 -24.87 -14.21 -18.69
N HIS A 354 -25.99 -14.93 -18.77
CA HIS A 354 -26.11 -16.06 -19.69
C HIS A 354 -25.98 -15.58 -21.16
N THR A 355 -25.22 -16.31 -21.97
CA THR A 355 -24.98 -15.97 -23.39
C THR A 355 -26.28 -15.86 -24.19
N SER A 356 -27.33 -16.60 -23.81
CA SER A 356 -28.65 -16.50 -24.43
C SER A 356 -29.33 -15.14 -24.18
N LEU A 357 -29.20 -14.60 -22.96
CA LEU A 357 -29.74 -13.29 -22.63
C LEU A 357 -28.92 -12.17 -23.29
N GLU A 358 -27.61 -12.34 -23.39
CA GLU A 358 -26.74 -11.39 -24.09
C GLU A 358 -27.08 -11.33 -25.59
N ALA A 359 -27.19 -12.49 -26.25
CA ALA A 359 -27.55 -12.59 -27.66
C ALA A 359 -28.92 -11.97 -27.94
N LEU A 360 -29.90 -12.19 -27.06
CA LEU A 360 -31.23 -11.60 -27.19
C LEU A 360 -31.19 -10.06 -27.23
N VAL A 361 -30.38 -9.43 -26.36
CA VAL A 361 -30.26 -7.95 -26.36
C VAL A 361 -29.47 -7.46 -27.59
N GLN A 362 -28.51 -8.24 -28.08
CA GLN A 362 -27.79 -7.93 -29.33
C GLN A 362 -28.69 -7.98 -30.57
N GLU A 363 -29.73 -8.83 -30.55
CA GLU A 363 -30.76 -8.92 -31.60
C GLU A 363 -31.90 -7.92 -31.43
N SER A 364 -31.84 -7.06 -30.42
CA SER A 364 -32.86 -6.03 -30.17
C SER A 364 -33.07 -5.12 -31.39
N ARG A 365 -34.35 -4.77 -31.63
CA ARG A 365 -34.77 -3.75 -32.59
C ARG A 365 -34.40 -2.33 -32.16
N ASN A 366 -34.10 -2.12 -30.88
CA ASN A 366 -33.63 -0.83 -30.37
C ASN A 366 -32.12 -0.68 -30.71
N PRO A 367 -31.74 0.24 -31.62
CA PRO A 367 -30.35 0.43 -32.03
C PRO A 367 -29.47 0.92 -30.87
N PHE A 368 -30.04 1.65 -29.91
CA PHE A 368 -29.31 2.14 -28.73
C PHE A 368 -28.84 0.97 -27.87
N LEU A 369 -29.76 0.08 -27.47
CA LEU A 369 -29.43 -1.09 -26.64
C LEU A 369 -28.49 -2.06 -27.35
N ARG A 370 -28.65 -2.27 -28.66
CA ARG A 370 -27.72 -3.08 -29.43
C ARG A 370 -26.29 -2.52 -29.39
N ASN A 371 -26.14 -1.19 -29.52
CA ASN A 371 -24.82 -0.54 -29.43
C ASN A 371 -24.20 -0.65 -28.03
N LEU A 372 -25.02 -0.61 -26.97
CA LEU A 372 -24.56 -0.82 -25.59
C LEU A 372 -23.90 -2.19 -25.41
N PHE A 373 -24.45 -3.25 -26.03
CA PHE A 373 -23.91 -4.60 -25.93
C PHE A 373 -22.84 -4.95 -26.99
N SER A 374 -22.81 -4.23 -28.12
CA SER A 374 -21.79 -4.42 -29.18
C SER A 374 -20.42 -3.86 -28.80
N SER A 375 -20.38 -2.85 -27.91
CA SER A 375 -19.14 -2.21 -27.47
C SER A 375 -18.24 -3.15 -26.66
N THR A 376 -18.84 -4.16 -26.01
CA THR A 376 -18.15 -5.17 -25.19
C THR A 376 -17.42 -6.22 -26.05
N SER A 377 -17.80 -6.37 -27.32
CA SER A 377 -17.24 -7.37 -28.26
C SER A 377 -15.86 -6.99 -28.82
N ASN A 378 -15.40 -5.75 -28.60
CA ASN A 378 -14.09 -5.28 -29.08
C ASN A 378 -12.91 -5.69 -28.20
N ILE A 379 -13.15 -6.35 -27.07
CA ILE A 379 -12.09 -7.05 -26.32
C ILE A 379 -11.87 -8.42 -26.96
N GLY A 380 -11.07 -8.44 -28.02
CA GLY A 380 -10.34 -9.62 -28.53
C GLY A 380 -11.16 -10.90 -28.75
N GLN A 381 -11.43 -11.20 -30.02
CA GLN A 381 -11.78 -12.54 -30.48
C GLN A 381 -10.86 -13.62 -29.88
N MET A 382 -11.33 -14.30 -28.84
CA MET A 382 -10.90 -15.66 -28.48
C MET A 382 -12.12 -16.56 -28.58
N LYS A 383 -12.45 -16.93 -29.82
CA LYS A 383 -13.32 -18.08 -30.12
C LYS A 383 -12.71 -19.31 -29.43
N GLY A 384 -13.38 -19.88 -28.43
CA GLY A 384 -13.21 -21.30 -28.08
C GLY A 384 -12.84 -21.69 -26.64
N LYS A 385 -12.68 -20.76 -25.69
CA LYS A 385 -12.63 -21.12 -24.26
C LYS A 385 -13.64 -20.27 -23.49
N LEU A 386 -14.59 -20.94 -22.85
CA LEU A 386 -15.47 -20.37 -21.82
C LEU A 386 -14.59 -19.85 -20.67
N ALA A 387 -14.10 -18.62 -20.80
CA ALA A 387 -13.34 -17.96 -19.75
C ALA A 387 -14.35 -17.41 -18.75
N PHE A 388 -14.78 -18.25 -17.81
CA PHE A 388 -15.43 -17.79 -16.60
C PHE A 388 -14.49 -16.77 -15.92
N SER A 389 -14.89 -15.50 -15.94
CA SER A 389 -14.16 -14.39 -15.33
C SER A 389 -15.02 -13.82 -14.22
N SER A 390 -14.63 -14.09 -12.98
CA SER A 390 -15.35 -13.66 -11.79
C SER A 390 -15.25 -12.15 -11.57
N VAL A 391 -16.20 -11.60 -10.81
CA VAL A 391 -16.19 -10.19 -10.42
C VAL A 391 -14.91 -9.85 -9.64
N GLY A 392 -14.51 -10.72 -8.70
CA GLY A 392 -13.29 -10.54 -7.92
C GLY A 392 -12.01 -10.48 -8.78
N SER A 393 -11.90 -11.38 -9.76
CA SER A 393 -10.77 -11.38 -10.70
C SER A 393 -10.71 -10.11 -11.56
N LYS A 394 -11.84 -9.65 -12.10
CA LYS A 394 -11.91 -8.38 -12.87
C LYS A 394 -11.52 -7.19 -12.01
N PHE A 395 -12.08 -7.11 -10.80
CA PHE A 395 -11.79 -6.04 -9.84
C PHE A 395 -10.31 -5.99 -9.48
N LYS A 396 -9.68 -7.15 -9.22
CA LYS A 396 -8.25 -7.23 -8.94
C LYS A 396 -7.39 -6.68 -10.08
N ILE A 397 -7.66 -7.08 -11.32
CA ILE A 397 -6.90 -6.62 -12.49
C ILE A 397 -7.05 -5.10 -12.70
N GLN A 398 -8.28 -4.58 -12.59
CA GLN A 398 -8.54 -3.13 -12.72
C GLN A 398 -7.84 -2.32 -11.62
N LEU A 399 -7.83 -2.85 -10.39
CA LEU A 399 -7.14 -2.21 -9.28
C LEU A 399 -5.62 -2.24 -9.48
N GLU A 400 -5.04 -3.34 -9.94
CA GLU A 400 -3.60 -3.41 -10.27
C GLU A 400 -3.21 -2.39 -11.34
N GLU A 401 -4.03 -2.19 -12.37
CA GLU A 401 -3.81 -1.17 -13.40
C GLU A 401 -3.83 0.24 -12.80
N LEU A 402 -4.80 0.53 -11.92
CA LEU A 402 -4.87 1.80 -11.19
C LEU A 402 -3.62 2.00 -10.32
N MET A 403 -3.18 0.99 -9.59
CA MET A 403 -1.98 1.05 -8.76
C MET A 403 -0.73 1.35 -9.60
N HIS A 404 -0.61 0.74 -10.78
CA HIS A 404 0.49 1.00 -11.70
C HIS A 404 0.51 2.46 -12.19
N LYS A 405 -0.67 3.00 -12.53
CA LYS A 405 -0.84 4.42 -12.91
C LYS A 405 -0.42 5.34 -11.77
N LEU A 406 -0.90 5.09 -10.55
CA LEU A 406 -0.54 5.89 -9.37
C LEU A 406 0.97 5.88 -9.10
N LYS A 407 1.62 4.71 -9.18
CA LYS A 407 3.09 4.56 -8.99
C LYS A 407 3.91 5.35 -10.03
N SER A 408 3.38 5.52 -11.24
CA SER A 408 4.05 6.29 -12.30
C SER A 408 3.89 7.82 -12.16
N THR A 409 3.04 8.29 -11.25
CA THR A 409 2.71 9.72 -11.08
C THR A 409 3.27 10.32 -9.79
N GLY A 410 3.41 11.64 -9.76
CA GLY A 410 3.54 12.38 -8.51
C GLY A 410 2.17 12.43 -7.80
N THR A 411 2.11 12.02 -6.54
CA THR A 411 0.85 11.89 -5.80
C THR A 411 0.75 12.90 -4.66
N ASN A 412 -0.43 13.51 -4.54
CA ASN A 412 -0.81 14.37 -3.42
C ASN A 412 -1.99 13.71 -2.71
N PHE A 413 -1.88 13.50 -1.40
CA PHE A 413 -2.92 12.82 -0.62
C PHE A 413 -3.79 13.84 0.11
N ILE A 414 -5.12 13.70 -0.04
CA ILE A 414 -6.12 14.47 0.70
C ILE A 414 -6.85 13.46 1.61
N ARG A 415 -6.79 13.66 2.93
CA ARG A 415 -7.48 12.80 3.91
C ARG A 415 -8.69 13.54 4.48
N CYS A 416 -9.88 13.10 4.08
CA CYS A 416 -11.13 13.61 4.61
C CYS A 416 -11.43 12.97 5.97
N ILE A 417 -11.83 13.78 6.96
CA ILE A 417 -12.14 13.33 8.33
C ILE A 417 -13.60 13.61 8.63
N LYS A 418 -14.30 12.60 9.15
CA LYS A 418 -15.69 12.73 9.59
C LYS A 418 -15.73 13.23 11.04
N PRO A 419 -16.30 14.43 11.32
CA PRO A 419 -16.26 15.02 12.65
C PRO A 419 -17.20 14.37 13.66
N ASN A 420 -18.32 13.79 13.20
CA ASN A 420 -19.27 13.06 14.03
C ASN A 420 -20.09 12.09 13.17
N GLN A 421 -20.59 11.01 13.77
CA GLN A 421 -21.35 10.00 13.03
C GLN A 421 -22.73 10.51 12.56
N LYS A 422 -23.30 11.48 13.28
CA LYS A 422 -24.66 12.02 13.08
C LYS A 422 -24.76 13.00 11.89
N MET A 423 -23.63 13.40 11.30
CA MET A 423 -23.56 14.40 10.22
C MET A 423 -24.16 15.76 10.62
N VAL A 424 -24.00 16.15 11.89
CA VAL A 424 -24.48 17.43 12.43
C VAL A 424 -23.35 18.46 12.45
N ASP A 425 -23.65 19.69 12.08
CA ASP A 425 -22.71 20.81 12.14
C ASP A 425 -22.30 21.11 13.60
N HIS A 426 -21.10 21.67 13.79
CA HIS A 426 -20.57 22.06 15.11
C HIS A 426 -20.47 20.95 16.18
N GLN A 427 -20.67 19.67 15.82
CA GLN A 427 -20.49 18.54 16.72
C GLN A 427 -19.15 17.83 16.47
N PHE A 428 -18.34 17.68 17.52
CA PHE A 428 -17.00 17.07 17.46
C PHE A 428 -16.92 15.81 18.32
N GLU A 429 -16.64 14.66 17.71
CA GLU A 429 -16.49 13.37 18.38
C GLU A 429 -15.01 12.93 18.40
N GLY A 430 -14.26 13.45 19.37
CA GLY A 430 -12.79 13.31 19.43
C GLY A 430 -12.27 11.86 19.39
N GLY A 431 -12.94 10.92 20.05
CA GLY A 431 -12.54 9.51 20.02
C GLY A 431 -12.67 8.87 18.63
N SER A 432 -13.72 9.21 17.88
CA SER A 432 -13.91 8.72 16.51
C SER A 432 -12.89 9.34 15.56
N ILE A 433 -12.61 10.63 15.71
CA ILE A 433 -11.63 11.35 14.89
C ILE A 433 -10.22 10.82 15.14
N LEU A 434 -9.85 10.59 16.41
CA LEU A 434 -8.54 10.03 16.76
C LEU A 434 -8.34 8.66 16.10
N SER A 435 -9.34 7.78 16.19
CA SER A 435 -9.29 6.47 15.52
C SER A 435 -9.14 6.61 13.99
N GLN A 436 -9.82 7.57 13.35
CA GLN A 436 -9.64 7.83 11.91
C GLN A 436 -8.20 8.28 11.58
N LEU A 437 -7.58 9.11 12.41
CA LEU A 437 -6.20 9.58 12.23
C LEU A 437 -5.17 8.45 12.42
N GLU A 438 -5.38 7.59 13.41
CA GLU A 438 -4.53 6.42 13.65
C GLU A 438 -4.64 5.43 12.48
N CYS A 439 -5.86 5.11 12.05
CA CYS A 439 -6.10 4.19 10.95
C CYS A 439 -5.57 4.74 9.61
N SER A 440 -5.69 6.04 9.33
CA SER A 440 -5.14 6.62 8.09
C SER A 440 -3.60 6.67 8.05
N GLY A 441 -2.92 6.29 9.13
CA GLY A 441 -1.46 6.30 9.23
C GLY A 441 -0.86 7.70 9.45
N MET A 442 -1.69 8.69 9.81
CA MET A 442 -1.26 10.08 9.96
C MET A 442 -0.31 10.27 11.14
N THR A 443 -0.43 9.47 12.20
CA THR A 443 0.47 9.49 13.35
C THR A 443 1.92 9.17 12.97
N SER A 444 2.14 8.09 12.21
CA SER A 444 3.46 7.71 11.70
C SER A 444 4.04 8.75 10.72
N VAL A 445 3.19 9.39 9.90
CA VAL A 445 3.61 10.48 9.01
C VAL A 445 4.05 11.70 9.81
N MET A 446 3.30 12.08 10.85
CA MET A 446 3.70 13.19 11.72
C MET A 446 5.04 12.93 12.40
N GLU A 447 5.29 11.72 12.88
CA GLU A 447 6.57 11.34 13.47
C GLU A 447 7.71 11.41 12.44
N LEU A 448 7.47 10.96 11.20
CA LEU A 448 8.43 11.11 10.09
C LEU A 448 8.72 12.56 9.75
N MET A 449 7.72 13.42 9.74
CA MET A 449 7.91 14.84 9.46
C MET A 449 8.62 15.57 10.62
N GLN A 450 8.35 15.18 11.87
CA GLN A 450 8.98 15.75 13.06
C GLN A 450 10.45 15.35 13.18
N ASN A 451 10.79 14.09 12.87
CA ASN A 451 12.17 13.59 12.94
C ASN A 451 12.95 13.82 11.65
N GLY A 452 12.26 13.99 10.52
CA GLY A 452 12.84 14.19 9.20
C GLY A 452 12.99 15.65 8.77
N PHE A 453 13.13 15.82 7.46
CA PHE A 453 13.40 17.08 6.78
C PHE A 453 12.53 17.21 5.52
N PRO A 454 11.27 17.68 5.64
CA PRO A 454 10.29 17.61 4.56
C PRO A 454 10.58 18.55 3.39
N SER A 455 11.32 19.63 3.62
CA SER A 455 11.67 20.59 2.57
C SER A 455 13.07 20.31 2.04
N ARG A 456 13.24 20.26 0.72
CA ARG A 456 14.52 19.91 0.08
C ARG A 456 14.72 20.65 -1.23
N VAL A 457 15.98 21.01 -1.52
CA VAL A 457 16.37 21.69 -2.77
C VAL A 457 17.68 21.12 -3.28
N VAL A 458 17.76 20.90 -4.60
CA VAL A 458 18.98 20.44 -5.27
C VAL A 458 20.03 21.56 -5.27
N PHE A 459 21.30 21.24 -5.01
CA PHE A 459 22.35 22.26 -4.93
C PHE A 459 22.44 23.12 -6.20
N ALA A 460 22.31 22.50 -7.37
CA ALA A 460 22.39 23.20 -8.66
C ALA A 460 21.22 24.16 -8.88
N GLU A 461 20.00 23.78 -8.48
CA GLU A 461 18.81 24.64 -8.59
C GLU A 461 18.95 25.85 -7.67
N LEU A 462 19.36 25.62 -6.41
CA LEU A 462 19.61 26.68 -5.45
C LEU A 462 20.70 27.63 -5.99
N TYR A 463 21.79 27.07 -6.51
CA TYR A 463 22.86 27.86 -7.11
C TYR A 463 22.38 28.72 -8.28
N ASN A 464 21.64 28.11 -9.23
CA ASN A 464 21.15 28.80 -10.43
C ASN A 464 20.15 29.92 -10.11
N MET A 465 19.32 29.74 -9.09
CA MET A 465 18.43 30.80 -8.60
C MET A 465 19.22 32.04 -8.17
N TYR A 466 20.37 31.86 -7.52
CA TYR A 466 21.16 32.94 -6.95
C TYR A 466 22.31 33.42 -7.84
N HIS A 467 22.71 32.64 -8.84
CA HIS A 467 23.87 32.92 -9.70
C HIS A 467 23.87 34.34 -10.27
N LYS A 468 22.69 34.86 -10.67
CA LYS A 468 22.53 36.20 -11.26
C LYS A 468 22.86 37.34 -10.30
N TYR A 469 22.75 37.10 -9.00
CA TYR A 469 22.95 38.13 -7.97
C TYR A 469 24.31 38.01 -7.27
N LEU A 470 25.11 37.00 -7.62
CA LEU A 470 26.42 36.76 -6.99
C LEU A 470 27.53 37.56 -7.70
N PRO A 471 28.48 38.13 -6.93
CA PRO A 471 29.68 38.69 -7.53
C PRO A 471 30.48 37.62 -8.29
N PRO A 472 31.25 37.99 -9.33
CA PRO A 472 31.97 37.05 -10.19
C PRO A 472 32.89 36.07 -9.43
N LYS A 473 33.46 36.49 -8.30
CA LYS A 473 34.34 35.66 -7.45
C LYS A 473 33.59 34.53 -6.72
N LEU A 474 32.30 34.72 -6.41
CA LEU A 474 31.45 33.71 -5.77
C LEU A 474 30.68 32.86 -6.79
N ALA A 475 30.41 33.41 -7.97
CA ALA A 475 29.78 32.74 -9.11
C ALA A 475 30.68 31.68 -9.81
N ASN A 476 31.91 31.48 -9.32
CA ASN A 476 32.79 30.39 -9.77
C ASN A 476 32.88 29.24 -8.75
N LEU A 477 32.14 29.31 -7.64
CA LEU A 477 32.16 28.28 -6.62
C LEU A 477 31.35 27.06 -7.05
N GLU A 478 31.81 25.87 -6.65
CA GLU A 478 31.01 24.66 -6.78
C GLU A 478 29.67 24.82 -6.02
N PRO A 479 28.53 24.41 -6.62
CA PRO A 479 27.19 24.61 -6.04
C PRO A 479 27.07 24.18 -4.57
N ARG A 480 27.67 23.04 -4.20
CA ARG A 480 27.63 22.54 -2.81
C ARG A 480 28.38 23.44 -1.83
N VAL A 481 29.56 23.94 -2.22
CA VAL A 481 30.37 24.84 -1.39
C VAL A 481 29.68 26.18 -1.25
N PHE A 482 29.06 26.66 -2.32
CA PHE A 482 28.23 27.86 -2.31
C PHE A 482 27.08 27.73 -1.31
N CYS A 483 26.27 26.66 -1.40
CA CYS A 483 25.16 26.41 -0.50
C CYS A 483 25.61 26.35 0.98
N LYS A 484 26.77 25.72 1.24
CA LYS A 484 27.37 25.66 2.58
C LYS A 484 27.75 27.03 3.13
N ALA A 485 28.38 27.85 2.32
CA ALA A 485 28.78 29.18 2.75
C ALA A 485 27.56 30.09 2.97
N LEU A 486 26.55 29.98 2.11
CA LEU A 486 25.29 30.74 2.21
C LEU A 486 24.55 30.44 3.51
N LEU A 487 24.28 29.17 3.81
CA LEU A 487 23.53 28.76 5.01
C LEU A 487 24.28 29.09 6.31
N GLN A 488 25.61 29.01 6.31
CA GLN A 488 26.44 29.45 7.45
C GLN A 488 26.41 30.97 7.64
N ALA A 489 26.42 31.75 6.54
CA ALA A 489 26.36 33.21 6.62
C ALA A 489 25.01 33.74 7.15
N LEU A 490 23.94 32.97 6.93
CA LEU A 490 22.61 33.19 7.49
C LEU A 490 22.49 32.83 8.98
N GLY A 491 23.51 32.19 9.56
CA GLY A 491 23.46 31.75 10.95
C GLY A 491 22.56 30.54 11.17
N MET A 492 22.15 29.84 10.11
CA MET A 492 21.39 28.59 10.26
C MET A 492 22.30 27.51 10.85
N THR A 493 21.74 26.70 11.73
CA THR A 493 22.46 25.65 12.45
C THR A 493 22.16 24.26 11.89
N GLU A 494 22.95 23.26 12.30
CA GLU A 494 22.73 21.87 11.89
C GLU A 494 21.42 21.25 12.40
N SER A 495 20.71 21.91 13.33
CA SER A 495 19.34 21.51 13.70
C SER A 495 18.31 21.98 12.68
N ASP A 496 18.57 23.08 11.96
CA ASP A 496 17.65 23.70 11.01
C ASP A 496 17.72 23.08 9.62
N TYR A 497 18.92 22.61 9.23
CA TYR A 497 19.17 21.98 7.93
C TYR A 497 20.22 20.87 8.02
N ARG A 498 20.20 19.97 7.03
CA ARG A 498 21.23 18.96 6.80
C ARG A 498 21.66 18.93 5.34
N PHE A 499 22.96 18.72 5.13
CA PHE A 499 23.52 18.50 3.80
C PHE A 499 23.42 17.02 3.46
N GLY A 500 22.69 16.71 2.39
CA GLY A 500 22.76 15.41 1.74
C GLY A 500 23.96 15.30 0.80
N VAL A 501 23.93 14.27 -0.04
CA VAL A 501 24.91 14.03 -1.11
C VAL A 501 24.64 14.98 -2.29
N THR A 502 23.36 15.15 -2.66
CA THR A 502 22.97 15.95 -3.84
C THR A 502 22.05 17.15 -3.52
N ARG A 503 21.50 17.21 -2.30
CA ARG A 503 20.50 18.21 -1.89
C ARG A 503 20.77 18.82 -0.52
N VAL A 504 20.21 20.00 -0.26
CA VAL A 504 20.01 20.52 1.11
C VAL A 504 18.62 20.09 1.58
N PHE A 505 18.54 19.66 2.83
CA PHE A 505 17.33 19.28 3.54
C PHE A 505 17.06 20.25 4.69
N PHE A 506 15.82 20.70 4.87
CA PHE A 506 15.42 21.69 5.87
C PHE A 506 14.32 21.16 6.78
N ARG A 507 14.35 21.59 8.03
CA ARG A 507 13.25 21.37 8.98
C ARG A 507 11.96 22.08 8.52
N PRO A 508 10.78 21.64 8.98
CA PRO A 508 9.53 22.33 8.70
C PRO A 508 9.63 23.84 8.99
N GLY A 509 9.13 24.67 8.08
CA GLY A 509 9.14 26.14 8.20
C GLY A 509 10.47 26.83 7.90
N LYS A 510 11.62 26.17 8.10
CA LYS A 510 12.96 26.77 7.92
C LYS A 510 13.29 27.10 6.47
N PHE A 511 12.77 26.33 5.51
CA PHE A 511 12.92 26.67 4.10
C PHE A 511 12.16 27.94 3.72
N ALA A 512 10.95 28.16 4.26
CA ALA A 512 10.17 29.36 3.99
C ALA A 512 10.81 30.60 4.62
N GLU A 513 11.37 30.47 5.83
CA GLU A 513 12.19 31.51 6.48
C GLU A 513 13.40 31.85 5.60
N PHE A 514 14.13 30.84 5.14
CA PHE A 514 15.25 30.99 4.23
C PHE A 514 14.84 31.70 2.91
N ASP A 515 13.78 31.25 2.24
CA ASP A 515 13.30 31.81 0.98
C ASP A 515 12.81 33.26 1.14
N SER A 516 12.17 33.59 2.26
CA SER A 516 11.75 34.95 2.60
C SER A 516 12.94 35.89 2.82
N ILE A 517 13.94 35.47 3.59
CA ILE A 517 15.19 36.24 3.81
C ILE A 517 15.90 36.46 2.46
N MET A 518 15.88 35.47 1.58
CA MET A 518 16.54 35.53 0.27
C MET A 518 15.81 36.42 -0.74
N LYS A 519 14.49 36.57 -0.63
CA LYS A 519 13.66 37.47 -1.47
C LYS A 519 13.66 38.92 -0.98
N SER A 520 14.27 39.20 0.17
CA SER A 520 14.41 40.56 0.72
C SER A 520 15.46 41.39 -0.03
N ASP A 521 15.49 42.70 0.24
CA ASP A 521 16.16 43.73 -0.57
C ASP A 521 17.63 43.43 -0.99
N PRO A 522 18.08 43.99 -2.13
CA PRO A 522 19.44 43.82 -2.64
C PRO A 522 20.56 44.16 -1.63
N GLU A 523 20.30 45.08 -0.70
CA GLU A 523 21.23 45.46 0.36
C GLU A 523 21.49 44.34 1.37
N ASN A 524 20.46 43.57 1.72
CA ASN A 524 20.63 42.38 2.57
C ASN A 524 21.48 41.32 1.87
N LEU A 525 21.31 41.18 0.55
CA LEU A 525 22.10 40.26 -0.26
C LEU A 525 23.58 40.65 -0.28
N ALA A 526 23.90 41.94 -0.41
CA ALA A 526 25.27 42.45 -0.35
C ALA A 526 25.92 42.20 1.02
N ASN A 527 25.19 42.46 2.11
CA ASN A 527 25.65 42.17 3.48
C ASN A 527 25.88 40.67 3.71
N MET A 528 25.03 39.80 3.15
CA MET A 528 25.22 38.35 3.20
C MET A 528 26.46 37.91 2.41
N VAL A 529 26.65 38.44 1.21
CA VAL A 529 27.84 38.17 0.39
C VAL A 529 29.12 38.52 1.14
N ALA A 530 29.16 39.64 1.87
CA ALA A 530 30.30 40.01 2.70
C ALA A 530 30.56 38.99 3.83
N LYS A 531 29.50 38.50 4.50
CA LYS A 531 29.60 37.44 5.53
C LYS A 531 30.12 36.12 4.92
N VAL A 532 29.60 35.73 3.74
CA VAL A 532 30.04 34.55 2.99
C VAL A 532 31.54 34.64 2.66
N GLN A 533 32.01 35.78 2.16
CA GLN A 533 33.43 35.99 1.83
C GLN A 533 34.33 35.88 3.07
N LYS A 534 33.96 36.51 4.19
CA LYS A 534 34.69 36.40 5.46
C LYS A 534 34.79 34.95 5.93
N TRP A 535 33.69 34.21 5.86
CA TRP A 535 33.68 32.79 6.24
C TRP A 535 34.57 31.95 5.30
N LEU A 536 34.49 32.16 3.99
CA LEU A 536 35.31 31.45 3.01
C LEU A 536 36.81 31.67 3.25
N LEU A 537 37.23 32.92 3.49
CA LEU A 537 38.63 33.24 3.80
C LEU A 537 39.08 32.54 5.08
N THR A 538 38.27 32.62 6.15
CA THR A 538 38.56 31.99 7.44
C THR A 538 38.64 30.46 7.31
N SER A 539 37.72 29.85 6.55
CA SER A 539 37.65 28.42 6.31
C SER A 539 38.85 27.90 5.51
N ARG A 540 39.22 28.61 4.44
CA ARG A 540 40.42 28.30 3.64
C ARG A 540 41.70 28.43 4.47
N TRP A 541 41.81 29.48 5.27
CA TRP A 541 42.96 29.68 6.16
C TRP A 541 43.09 28.56 7.19
N LYS A 542 42.01 28.21 7.88
CA LYS A 542 41.96 27.08 8.82
C LYS A 542 42.34 25.77 8.14
N LYS A 543 41.83 25.50 6.92
CA LYS A 543 42.18 24.29 6.15
C LYS A 543 43.69 24.21 5.92
N THR A 544 44.33 25.29 5.49
CA THR A 544 45.79 25.35 5.28
C THR A 544 46.56 25.09 6.59
N GLN A 545 46.14 25.71 7.70
CA GLN A 545 46.75 25.49 9.02
C GLN A 545 46.64 24.02 9.47
N TRP A 546 45.46 23.40 9.32
CA TRP A 546 45.25 22.00 9.68
C TRP A 546 46.02 21.04 8.77
N CYS A 547 46.13 21.32 7.47
CA CYS A 547 46.97 20.54 6.56
C CYS A 547 48.44 20.59 6.99
N ALA A 548 48.98 21.78 7.27
CA ALA A 548 50.35 21.94 7.76
C ALA A 548 50.57 21.19 9.09
N LEU A 549 49.66 21.35 10.05
CA LEU A 549 49.72 20.66 11.35
C LEU A 549 49.67 19.13 11.18
N SER A 550 48.87 18.63 10.25
CA SER A 550 48.73 17.19 9.99
C SER A 550 50.04 16.58 9.47
N VAL A 551 50.72 17.27 8.55
CA VAL A 551 52.04 16.87 8.05
C VAL A 551 53.08 16.90 9.16
N ILE A 552 53.09 17.94 9.99
CA ILE A 552 54.00 18.06 11.15
C ILE A 552 53.75 16.92 12.14
N LYS A 553 52.49 16.65 12.51
CA LYS A 553 52.12 15.56 13.41
C LYS A 553 52.53 14.20 12.85
N LEU A 554 52.34 13.98 11.55
CA LEU A 554 52.76 12.73 10.88
C LEU A 554 54.28 12.54 10.96
N LYS A 555 55.07 13.58 10.69
CA LYS A 555 56.54 13.56 10.83
C LYS A 555 56.96 13.14 12.24
N TYR A 556 56.42 13.79 13.27
CA TYR A 556 56.77 13.44 14.66
C TYR A 556 56.30 12.04 15.06
N LYS A 557 55.15 11.58 14.56
CA LYS A 557 54.66 10.21 14.79
C LYS A 557 55.59 9.16 14.16
N ILE A 558 56.14 9.42 12.99
CA ILE A 558 57.14 8.54 12.35
C ILE A 558 58.42 8.48 13.19
N LEU A 559 58.92 9.63 13.64
CA LEU A 559 60.11 9.70 14.50
C LEU A 559 59.92 8.95 15.83
N TYR A 560 58.76 9.14 16.47
CA TYR A 560 58.40 8.43 17.70
C TYR A 560 58.36 6.92 17.49
N ARG A 561 57.68 6.45 16.43
CA ARG A 561 57.62 5.02 16.10
C ARG A 561 59.00 4.41 15.84
N ARG A 562 59.89 5.15 15.17
CA ARG A 562 61.29 4.74 14.96
C ARG A 562 62.02 4.55 16.30
N ALA A 563 61.86 5.47 17.24
CA ALA A 563 62.47 5.34 18.56
C ALA A 563 61.95 4.12 19.34
N CYS A 564 60.63 3.89 19.33
CA CYS A 564 60.03 2.69 19.94
C CYS A 564 60.58 1.40 19.32
N LEU A 565 60.73 1.36 17.99
CA LEU A 565 61.26 0.20 17.27
C LEU A 565 62.71 -0.09 17.67
N VAL A 566 63.55 0.93 17.84
CA VAL A 566 64.93 0.78 18.35
C VAL A 566 64.93 0.21 19.78
N THR A 567 64.04 0.68 20.66
CA THR A 567 63.92 0.15 22.02
C THR A 567 63.53 -1.33 22.03
N ILE A 568 62.57 -1.71 21.20
CA ILE A 568 62.16 -3.11 21.03
C ILE A 568 63.33 -3.95 20.53
N GLN A 569 64.00 -3.52 19.45
CA GLN A 569 65.15 -4.22 18.87
C GLN A 569 66.28 -4.40 19.88
N LYS A 570 66.61 -3.36 20.66
CA LYS A 570 67.63 -3.43 21.71
C LYS A 570 67.27 -4.47 22.77
N ASN A 571 66.04 -4.45 23.27
CA ASN A 571 65.61 -5.37 24.32
C ASN A 571 65.56 -6.81 23.83
N VAL A 572 65.10 -7.05 22.60
CA VAL A 572 65.09 -8.39 21.99
C VAL A 572 66.52 -8.90 21.80
N ARG A 573 67.42 -8.09 21.24
CA ARG A 573 68.84 -8.46 21.08
C ARG A 573 69.49 -8.77 22.42
N MET A 574 69.23 -7.95 23.46
CA MET A 574 69.71 -8.20 24.82
C MET A 574 69.17 -9.52 25.37
N PHE A 575 67.87 -9.79 25.21
CA PHE A 575 67.25 -11.02 25.69
C PHE A 575 67.84 -12.26 25.02
N LEU A 576 68.02 -12.22 23.69
CA LEU A 576 68.65 -13.32 22.94
C LEU A 576 70.09 -13.57 23.41
N ALA A 577 70.90 -12.51 23.53
CA ALA A 577 72.26 -12.61 24.07
C ALA A 577 72.27 -13.17 25.50
N LYS A 578 71.36 -12.70 26.35
CA LYS A 578 71.21 -13.20 27.73
C LYS A 578 70.82 -14.67 27.71
N LYS A 579 69.87 -15.11 26.88
CA LYS A 579 69.46 -16.52 26.78
C LYS A 579 70.64 -17.43 26.40
N VAL A 580 71.49 -17.00 25.47
CA VAL A 580 72.68 -17.75 25.03
C VAL A 580 73.75 -17.80 26.14
N HIS A 581 74.07 -16.68 26.79
CA HIS A 581 75.20 -16.61 27.72
C HIS A 581 74.85 -16.82 29.20
N GLN A 582 73.58 -16.71 29.60
CA GLN A 582 73.13 -16.81 31.00
C GLN A 582 73.40 -18.17 31.64
N PRO A 583 73.22 -19.34 30.97
CA PRO A 583 73.58 -20.63 31.56
C PRO A 583 75.06 -20.71 31.93
N ARG A 584 75.93 -20.15 31.08
CA ARG A 584 77.39 -20.11 31.30
C ARG A 584 77.74 -19.23 32.50
N TYR A 585 77.18 -18.02 32.53
CA TYR A 585 77.41 -17.10 33.65
C TYR A 585 76.92 -17.69 34.97
N LYS A 586 75.69 -18.23 35.00
CA LYS A 586 75.14 -18.90 36.20
C LYS A 586 75.97 -20.13 36.60
N GLY A 587 76.46 -20.91 35.63
CA GLY A 587 77.34 -22.06 35.87
C GLY A 587 78.65 -21.64 36.54
N ILE A 588 79.33 -20.63 36.00
CA ILE A 588 80.56 -20.09 36.60
C ILE A 588 80.29 -19.53 38.01
N VAL A 589 79.20 -18.77 38.19
CA VAL A 589 78.82 -18.24 39.52
C VAL A 589 78.60 -19.39 40.52
N LYS A 590 77.93 -20.48 40.11
CA LYS A 590 77.70 -21.64 40.96
C LYS A 590 79.01 -22.36 41.32
N ILE A 591 79.91 -22.55 40.36
CA ILE A 591 81.23 -23.15 40.62
C ILE A 591 82.05 -22.26 41.57
N ASN A 592 82.07 -20.95 41.34
CA ASN A 592 82.76 -20.01 42.24
C ASN A 592 82.16 -20.05 43.65
N SER A 593 80.83 -20.16 43.79
CA SER A 593 80.18 -20.29 45.09
C SER A 593 80.54 -21.60 45.80
N LEU A 594 80.66 -22.71 45.06
CA LEU A 594 81.11 -24.00 45.60
C LEU A 594 82.58 -23.93 46.01
N GLN A 595 83.42 -23.22 45.25
CA GLN A 595 84.83 -23.03 45.56
C GLN A 595 85.02 -22.22 46.85
N ALA A 596 84.16 -21.21 47.08
CA ALA A 596 84.11 -20.48 48.35
C ALA A 596 83.74 -21.40 49.54
N LYS A 597 82.77 -22.31 49.35
CA LYS A 597 82.40 -23.31 50.36
C LYS A 597 83.51 -24.34 50.62
N LEU A 598 84.22 -24.77 49.58
CA LEU A 598 85.35 -25.69 49.73
C LEU A 598 86.51 -25.05 50.49
N LYS A 599 86.77 -23.75 50.31
CA LYS A 599 87.76 -23.03 51.14
C LYS A 599 87.37 -23.02 52.63
N GLN A 600 86.08 -22.88 52.94
CA GLN A 600 85.59 -23.01 54.32
C GLN A 600 85.79 -24.44 54.84
N MET A 601 85.49 -25.45 54.01
CA MET A 601 85.68 -26.87 54.35
C MET A 601 87.16 -27.24 54.55
N GLU A 602 88.07 -26.68 53.75
CA GLU A 602 89.53 -26.81 53.91
C GLU A 602 90.00 -26.28 55.27
N THR A 603 89.40 -25.16 55.72
CA THR A 603 89.68 -24.58 57.04
C THR A 603 89.22 -25.53 58.17
N SER A 604 88.06 -26.17 58.01
CA SER A 604 87.54 -27.15 58.98
C SER A 604 88.32 -28.48 58.98
N ILE A 605 88.73 -28.98 57.82
CA ILE A 605 89.53 -30.22 57.69
C ILE A 605 90.94 -30.03 58.25
N GLY A 606 91.49 -28.81 58.20
CA GLY A 606 92.76 -28.46 58.85
C GLY A 606 92.81 -28.75 60.36
N GLN A 607 91.64 -28.82 61.01
CA GLN A 607 91.48 -29.05 62.46
C GLN A 607 91.27 -30.53 62.85
N LEU A 608 91.16 -31.46 61.89
CA LEU A 608 90.98 -32.89 62.15
C LEU A 608 92.31 -33.60 62.47
N LYS A 609 92.29 -34.56 63.42
CA LYS A 609 93.47 -35.33 63.86
C LYS A 609 93.64 -36.71 63.19
N LYS A 610 92.61 -37.24 62.52
CA LYS A 610 92.63 -38.54 61.80
C LYS A 610 92.12 -38.32 60.37
N ASP A 611 92.70 -39.00 59.38
CA ASP A 611 92.39 -38.92 57.93
C ASP A 611 92.58 -37.54 57.26
N LYS A 612 93.36 -36.64 57.89
CA LYS A 612 93.62 -35.26 57.43
C LYS A 612 94.31 -35.19 56.06
N GLU A 613 95.36 -35.99 55.84
CA GLU A 613 96.14 -35.95 54.60
C GLU A 613 95.33 -36.50 53.41
N SER A 614 94.55 -37.56 53.62
CA SER A 614 93.64 -38.12 52.61
C SER A 614 92.58 -37.10 52.19
N SER A 615 91.91 -36.47 53.16
CA SER A 615 90.86 -35.48 52.92
C SER A 615 91.37 -34.18 52.24
N LEU A 616 92.60 -33.76 52.56
CA LEU A 616 93.26 -32.61 51.90
C LEU A 616 93.65 -32.91 50.44
N SER A 617 94.06 -34.16 50.15
CA SER A 617 94.36 -34.60 48.79
C SER A 617 93.11 -34.60 47.91
N GLU A 618 92.00 -35.15 48.42
CA GLU A 618 90.70 -35.14 47.73
C GLU A 618 90.18 -33.70 47.52
N LEU A 619 90.33 -32.82 48.51
CA LEU A 619 89.98 -31.40 48.37
C LEU A 619 90.77 -30.70 47.27
N LYS A 620 92.09 -30.90 47.20
CA LYS A 620 92.94 -30.32 46.14
C LYS A 620 92.56 -30.86 44.76
N LYS A 621 92.22 -32.15 44.66
CA LYS A 621 91.72 -32.75 43.42
C LYS A 621 90.40 -32.12 42.98
N LEU A 622 89.44 -31.95 43.90
CA LEU A 622 88.16 -31.27 43.63
C LEU A 622 88.35 -29.79 43.23
N GLN A 623 89.25 -29.06 43.88
CA GLN A 623 89.60 -27.68 43.49
C GLN A 623 90.19 -27.62 42.07
N GLY A 624 91.05 -28.57 41.71
CA GLY A 624 91.62 -28.70 40.36
C GLY A 624 90.57 -29.01 39.29
N GLU A 625 89.67 -29.96 39.56
CA GLU A 625 88.55 -30.32 38.67
C GLU A 625 87.58 -29.14 38.47
N MET A 626 87.31 -28.36 39.50
CA MET A 626 86.47 -27.16 39.41
C MET A 626 87.13 -26.03 38.61
N ALA A 627 88.44 -25.81 38.77
CA ALA A 627 89.18 -24.85 37.97
C ALA A 627 89.22 -25.25 36.48
N ALA A 628 89.42 -26.54 36.20
CA ALA A 628 89.35 -27.10 34.85
C ALA A 628 87.93 -26.96 34.24
N ALA A 629 86.87 -27.19 35.02
CA ALA A 629 85.50 -26.98 34.59
C ALA A 629 85.20 -25.51 34.23
N VAL A 630 85.72 -24.55 35.01
CA VAL A 630 85.60 -23.11 34.68
C VAL A 630 86.35 -22.76 33.40
N GLN A 631 87.57 -23.28 33.20
CA GLN A 631 88.29 -23.09 31.94
C GLN A 631 87.54 -23.68 30.75
N LYS A 632 86.99 -24.89 30.88
CA LYS A 632 86.19 -25.52 29.82
C LYS A 632 84.96 -24.67 29.46
N ILE A 633 84.24 -24.16 30.46
CA ILE A 633 83.08 -23.26 30.24
C ILE A 633 83.52 -21.94 29.58
N LYS A 634 84.73 -21.44 29.83
CA LYS A 634 85.28 -20.23 29.18
C LYS A 634 85.76 -20.47 27.75
N VAL A 635 86.32 -21.64 27.43
CA VAL A 635 86.92 -21.94 26.11
C VAL A 635 85.89 -22.38 25.05
N ILE A 636 84.71 -22.88 25.44
CA ILE A 636 83.59 -23.20 24.51
C ILE A 636 82.96 -21.90 23.97
N ILE A 637 83.72 -21.04 23.31
CA ILE A 637 83.26 -19.78 22.69
C ILE A 637 83.02 -19.92 21.18
N SER A 638 83.53 -20.97 20.51
CA SER A 638 83.65 -20.91 19.04
C SER A 638 82.83 -21.90 18.20
N ILE A 639 81.75 -22.51 18.72
CA ILE A 639 80.87 -23.34 17.85
C ILE A 639 79.41 -23.10 18.19
N HIS A 640 78.84 -22.01 17.66
CA HIS A 640 77.50 -21.93 17.04
C HIS A 640 77.28 -20.52 16.51
#